data_AF-A0A673AE56-F1
#
_entry.id   AF-A0A673AE56-F1
#
_cell.length_a   1.000
_cell.length_b   1.000
_cell.length_c   1.000
_cell.angle_alpha   90.00
_cell.angle_beta   90.00
_cell.angle_gamma   90.00
#
_symmetry.space_group_name_H-M   'P 1'
#
loop_
_entity.id
_entity.type
_entity.pdbx_description
1 polymer ?
#
loop_
_entity_poly.entity_id
_entity_poly.type
_entity_poly.pdbx_seq_one_letter_code
_entity_poly.pdbx_strand_id
1 'polypeptide(L)'
;LCVPKVRTKHGESAFSFCAPYIWNKLPENIRSAESLRLRYVKDFMDQIWSSCLNPFHVRLQTFQSPLVFFEMLEEELEKHLSALAEREHGQLGQRITRMKNDHRALAERKNVIENQSFKARQKLEEFRNQMEWDQQTMEAFLEESKCKDENTMALIKYAQQDEQRIKSLTLAIEKKTLEANAKLKAFETETTETKSAQVALDKTTENLQQAHQEMQQLIHQWENTIKQMKQRDAEMQQCALVNMTGCSLEARAYNAALEDKLKAVTQTALSEEEKATQMEHFLQDEEQAIKDLDLQLAQCREKLLHGKQHLQALKVKEKDDVSQISRNKTTISNLKSQFKKQEKELMKQQLTINEQNCVIFGLDRKLARLQGDVNTDEKQMLDMKIAELTTALEEKKKTASILYSTLKDSEDDIRNFRKELEKSEAEKKYLNDKVEELRLLCSCSEKELKTRIVRKQDKMVEHNIMKMEVKRVRDLLYDKTDSVLSLEKRKLEMQKVLKEREEEVKEKKEMMNQHMKMIEQERQRLSAEMSEKLSKIDMMKKRFEILSMSMAPPEGEEEKSQAYYIIKAAQEKEELKREGNALDAKIRNTELENRALENTVQLFDNSNSACRTSLNRVKESSPEYQEKLKLEEQLRAAEDTLKYKRKQISELQEDTQVLPCSKLSRDIRSAKRTDTETFEEKDIKVKELKEFIKNINRMLIEVMEDNPELRSVLERYFLQVCSILLLHRVFALFSRSSVSSFSCPRASAGSSPRASAGSSPAVKTVDLDLDLAVTSPPLTTSRRSSYASSSSSSGSSRTSSKLKNP
;
A
#
# COMPACT_ATOMS: atom_id res chain seq x y z
N LEU A 1 42.97 -76.51 10.16
CA LEU A 1 43.91 -76.14 9.08
C LEU A 1 44.75 -74.97 9.58
N CYS A 2 46.09 -75.08 9.49
CA CYS A 2 47.16 -74.04 9.62
C CYS A 2 47.06 -72.99 10.79
N VAL A 3 48.02 -72.76 11.72
CA VAL A 3 49.52 -72.83 11.74
C VAL A 3 50.14 -71.74 10.83
N PRO A 4 51.15 -70.93 11.24
CA PRO A 4 52.14 -71.07 12.36
C PRO A 4 51.86 -70.11 13.56
N LYS A 5 52.46 -70.23 14.77
CA LYS A 5 53.86 -70.38 15.24
C LYS A 5 54.74 -69.17 14.81
N VAL A 6 55.54 -68.55 15.68
CA VAL A 6 56.63 -69.11 16.50
C VAL A 6 56.58 -68.67 17.98
N ARG A 7 57.12 -69.50 18.89
CA ARG A 7 57.49 -69.15 20.28
C ARG A 7 59.00 -68.88 20.37
N THR A 8 59.41 -67.94 21.23
CA THR A 8 60.74 -67.94 21.85
C THR A 8 60.63 -67.76 23.37
N LYS A 9 60.01 -68.74 24.06
CA LYS A 9 60.40 -69.02 25.45
C LYS A 9 61.64 -69.91 25.40
N HIS A 10 62.75 -69.43 25.94
CA HIS A 10 63.90 -70.24 26.34
C HIS A 10 64.11 -70.07 27.85
N GLY A 11 63.13 -70.56 28.60
CA GLY A 11 63.24 -70.80 30.03
C GLY A 11 63.36 -72.30 30.29
N GLU A 12 64.43 -72.70 30.97
CA GLU A 12 64.34 -73.62 32.12
C GLU A 12 63.74 -75.03 31.88
N SER A 13 64.08 -75.70 30.77
CA SER A 13 63.71 -77.13 30.59
C SER A 13 64.70 -78.02 29.82
N ALA A 14 65.99 -77.66 29.77
CA ALA A 14 66.97 -78.37 28.93
C ALA A 14 68.36 -78.67 29.55
N PHE A 15 68.62 -78.37 30.83
CA PHE A 15 69.92 -78.66 31.47
C PHE A 15 69.87 -79.33 32.86
N SER A 16 68.70 -79.88 33.24
CA SER A 16 68.54 -80.74 34.43
C SER A 16 68.49 -82.24 34.10
N PHE A 17 68.68 -82.64 32.84
CA PHE A 17 68.48 -84.02 32.36
C PHE A 17 69.77 -84.85 32.22
N CYS A 18 70.95 -84.28 32.49
CA CYS A 18 72.26 -84.95 32.29
C CYS A 18 73.06 -85.17 33.60
N ALA A 19 72.42 -85.06 34.77
CA ALA A 19 73.11 -85.01 36.06
C ALA A 19 73.06 -86.27 36.97
N PRO A 20 72.09 -87.20 36.88
CA PRO A 20 72.01 -88.32 37.85
C PRO A 20 71.96 -89.75 37.26
N TYR A 21 72.48 -90.02 36.05
CA TYR A 21 72.35 -91.37 35.42
C TYR A 21 73.61 -92.02 34.84
N ILE A 22 74.82 -91.53 35.15
CA ILE A 22 76.09 -92.16 34.75
C ILE A 22 77.04 -92.37 35.96
N TRP A 23 76.50 -92.87 37.08
CA TRP A 23 77.30 -93.33 38.23
C TRP A 23 76.92 -94.72 38.75
N ASN A 24 75.84 -95.33 38.25
CA ASN A 24 75.37 -96.67 38.67
C ASN A 24 75.32 -97.68 37.51
N LYS A 25 76.41 -97.73 36.72
CA LYS A 25 76.70 -98.85 35.80
C LYS A 25 78.21 -99.14 35.73
N LEU A 26 78.76 -99.65 36.83
CA LEU A 26 79.95 -100.50 36.80
C LEU A 26 79.49 -101.96 36.90
N PRO A 27 79.63 -102.79 35.87
CA PRO A 27 79.48 -104.23 36.01
C PRO A 27 80.64 -104.81 36.84
N GLU A 28 80.34 -105.78 37.69
CA GLU A 28 81.35 -106.52 38.43
C GLU A 28 82.20 -107.40 37.49
N ASN A 29 83.53 -107.34 37.61
CA ASN A 29 84.37 -108.51 37.34
C ASN A 29 85.78 -108.37 37.92
N ILE A 30 86.19 -109.43 38.64
CA ILE A 30 87.56 -109.98 38.72
C ILE A 30 88.66 -108.96 39.10
N ARG A 31 88.98 -108.77 40.39
CA ARG A 31 89.77 -109.66 41.28
C ARG A 31 91.30 -109.64 41.01
N SER A 32 91.95 -108.57 41.47
CA SER A 32 93.26 -108.57 42.18
C SER A 32 93.61 -107.13 42.59
N ALA A 33 94.33 -106.83 43.67
CA ALA A 33 94.83 -107.67 44.78
C ALA A 33 94.37 -107.09 46.15
N GLU A 34 94.71 -107.77 47.24
CA GLU A 34 94.11 -107.53 48.56
C GLU A 34 94.79 -106.44 49.41
N SER A 35 94.00 -105.95 50.37
CA SER A 35 94.38 -105.76 51.80
C SER A 35 94.61 -104.35 52.36
N LEU A 36 94.43 -104.30 53.70
CA LEU A 36 94.83 -103.29 54.67
C LEU A 36 94.00 -101.99 54.86
N ARG A 37 93.06 -102.15 55.81
CA ARG A 37 92.77 -101.24 56.95
C ARG A 37 91.76 -100.10 56.77
N LEU A 38 90.56 -100.35 57.31
CA LEU A 38 89.62 -99.35 57.82
C LEU A 38 90.26 -98.39 58.84
N ARG A 39 89.53 -97.30 59.12
CA ARG A 39 89.51 -96.51 60.38
C ARG A 39 90.46 -95.31 60.50
N TYR A 40 91.25 -94.95 59.48
CA TYR A 40 92.05 -93.71 59.48
C TYR A 40 91.58 -92.62 58.51
N VAL A 41 90.68 -92.95 57.56
CA VAL A 41 90.30 -92.04 56.45
C VAL A 41 89.14 -91.08 56.82
N LYS A 42 88.32 -91.43 57.81
CA LYS A 42 87.09 -90.67 58.12
C LYS A 42 87.43 -89.28 58.68
N ASP A 43 88.22 -89.24 59.74
CA ASP A 43 88.54 -88.01 60.49
C ASP A 43 89.33 -87.00 59.64
N PHE A 44 90.07 -87.48 58.63
CA PHE A 44 90.79 -86.64 57.65
C PHE A 44 89.85 -85.99 56.61
N MET A 45 88.76 -86.66 56.23
CA MET A 45 87.78 -86.10 55.28
C MET A 45 86.95 -84.97 55.90
N ASP A 46 86.50 -85.14 57.16
CA ASP A 46 85.69 -84.13 57.85
C ASP A 46 86.48 -82.81 58.05
N GLN A 47 87.80 -82.90 58.25
CA GLN A 47 88.68 -81.73 58.38
C GLN A 47 88.88 -80.97 57.05
N ILE A 48 88.92 -81.67 55.91
CA ILE A 48 88.98 -81.06 54.57
C ILE A 48 87.66 -80.35 54.24
N TRP A 49 86.52 -80.96 54.56
CA TRP A 49 85.19 -80.42 54.23
C TRP A 49 84.96 -79.02 54.82
N SER A 50 85.36 -78.81 56.07
CA SER A 50 85.23 -77.51 56.76
C SER A 50 86.15 -76.42 56.19
N SER A 51 87.36 -76.79 55.73
CA SER A 51 88.35 -75.81 55.28
C SER A 51 88.16 -75.35 53.83
N CYS A 52 87.45 -76.10 52.98
CA CYS A 52 87.31 -75.80 51.56
C CYS A 52 85.98 -75.10 51.17
N LEU A 53 84.91 -75.21 51.96
CA LEU A 53 83.59 -74.67 51.57
C LEU A 53 83.40 -73.17 51.86
N ASN A 54 83.93 -72.66 52.98
CA ASN A 54 83.67 -71.27 53.41
C ASN A 54 84.05 -70.18 52.38
N PRO A 55 85.18 -70.27 51.64
CA PRO A 55 85.53 -69.26 50.63
C PRO A 55 84.54 -69.13 49.47
N PHE A 56 83.78 -70.19 49.16
CA PHE A 56 82.79 -70.16 48.07
C PHE A 56 81.49 -69.44 48.45
N HIS A 57 81.08 -69.49 49.72
CA HIS A 57 79.83 -68.86 50.15
C HIS A 57 79.91 -67.33 50.10
N VAL A 58 81.03 -66.76 50.53
CA VAL A 58 81.29 -65.31 50.46
C VAL A 58 81.28 -64.78 49.02
N ARG A 59 81.77 -65.58 48.05
CA ARG A 59 81.80 -65.21 46.62
C ARG A 59 80.43 -65.26 45.93
N LEU A 60 79.47 -66.01 46.47
CA LEU A 60 78.07 -65.95 46.04
C LEU A 60 77.38 -64.67 46.53
N GLN A 61 77.76 -64.17 47.71
CA GLN A 61 77.18 -62.94 48.27
C GLN A 61 77.56 -61.67 47.49
N THR A 62 78.69 -61.68 46.76
CA THR A 62 79.11 -60.58 45.87
C THR A 62 78.30 -60.43 44.56
N PHE A 63 77.28 -61.27 44.31
CA PHE A 63 76.41 -61.15 43.13
C PHE A 63 75.30 -60.07 43.24
N GLN A 64 75.31 -59.22 44.26
CA GLN A 64 74.39 -58.06 44.31
C GLN A 64 74.66 -57.03 43.20
N SER A 65 75.90 -56.84 42.76
CA SER A 65 76.26 -55.74 41.84
C SER A 65 75.55 -55.80 40.47
N PRO A 66 75.46 -56.95 39.77
CA PRO A 66 74.67 -57.05 38.54
C PRO A 66 73.16 -56.94 38.78
N LEU A 67 72.66 -57.38 39.94
CA LEU A 67 71.22 -57.35 40.25
C LEU A 67 70.75 -55.91 40.48
N VAL A 68 71.45 -55.16 41.32
CA VAL A 68 71.20 -53.73 41.59
C VAL A 68 71.32 -52.89 40.31
N PHE A 69 72.25 -53.23 39.40
CA PHE A 69 72.35 -52.58 38.10
C PHE A 69 71.14 -52.88 37.18
N PHE A 70 70.57 -54.09 37.27
CA PHE A 70 69.34 -54.45 36.54
C PHE A 70 68.11 -53.75 37.12
N GLU A 71 67.99 -53.71 38.45
CA GLU A 71 66.95 -52.98 39.18
C GLU A 71 67.01 -51.47 38.86
N MET A 72 68.20 -50.87 38.81
CA MET A 72 68.40 -49.48 38.37
C MET A 72 67.96 -49.26 36.91
N LEU A 73 68.29 -50.17 35.99
CA LEU A 73 67.87 -50.07 34.58
C LEU A 73 66.35 -50.24 34.41
N GLU A 74 65.72 -51.08 35.22
CA GLU A 74 64.27 -51.26 35.24
C GLU A 74 63.57 -50.02 35.83
N GLU A 75 64.12 -49.43 36.90
CA GLU A 75 63.65 -48.17 37.48
C GLU A 75 63.83 -46.97 36.51
N GLU A 76 64.94 -46.89 35.78
CA GLU A 76 65.16 -45.90 34.72
C GLU A 76 64.19 -46.09 33.54
N LEU A 77 63.91 -47.32 33.16
CA LEU A 77 62.94 -47.66 32.11
C LEU A 77 61.51 -47.29 32.55
N GLU A 78 61.11 -47.60 33.79
CA GLU A 78 59.80 -47.24 34.34
C GLU A 78 59.64 -45.72 34.47
N LYS A 79 60.68 -45.00 34.92
CA LYS A 79 60.73 -43.53 34.92
C LYS A 79 60.56 -42.97 33.50
N HIS A 80 61.24 -43.54 32.51
CA HIS A 80 61.12 -43.09 31.12
C HIS A 80 59.73 -43.37 30.50
N LEU A 81 59.16 -44.55 30.77
CA LEU A 81 57.80 -44.92 30.34
C LEU A 81 56.74 -44.04 31.02
N SER A 82 56.89 -43.76 32.32
CA SER A 82 56.04 -42.82 33.06
C SER A 82 56.12 -41.41 32.49
N ALA A 83 57.34 -40.90 32.25
CA ALA A 83 57.55 -39.60 31.62
C ALA A 83 57.04 -39.52 30.17
N LEU A 84 56.93 -40.65 29.44
CA LEU A 84 56.24 -40.71 28.15
C LEU A 84 54.71 -40.66 28.35
N ALA A 85 54.17 -41.45 29.27
CA ALA A 85 52.74 -41.48 29.58
C ALA A 85 52.22 -40.13 30.07
N GLU A 86 52.98 -39.42 30.92
CA GLU A 86 52.68 -38.06 31.37
C GLU A 86 52.71 -37.04 30.22
N ARG A 87 53.67 -37.15 29.29
CA ARG A 87 53.74 -36.28 28.10
C ARG A 87 52.56 -36.51 27.15
N GLU A 88 52.16 -37.76 26.92
CA GLU A 88 50.97 -38.06 26.12
C GLU A 88 49.68 -37.68 26.85
N HIS A 89 49.57 -37.90 28.16
CA HIS A 89 48.45 -37.41 28.96
C HIS A 89 48.33 -35.88 28.91
N GLY A 90 49.45 -35.15 29.03
CA GLY A 90 49.51 -33.70 28.88
C GLY A 90 49.11 -33.23 27.49
N GLN A 91 49.56 -33.90 26.43
CA GLN A 91 49.13 -33.62 25.05
C GLN A 91 47.63 -33.88 24.84
N LEU A 92 47.12 -35.02 25.30
CA LEU A 92 45.70 -35.36 25.21
C LEU A 92 44.84 -34.40 26.03
N GLY A 93 45.29 -34.02 27.23
CA GLY A 93 44.66 -32.98 28.05
C GLY A 93 44.58 -31.64 27.31
N GLN A 94 45.66 -31.20 26.66
CA GLN A 94 45.66 -30.00 25.81
C GLN A 94 44.76 -30.13 24.58
N ARG A 95 44.66 -31.30 23.95
CA ARG A 95 43.72 -31.53 22.82
C ARG A 95 42.28 -31.48 23.33
N ILE A 96 41.98 -32.05 24.49
CA ILE A 96 40.66 -32.03 25.14
C ILE A 96 40.25 -30.61 25.55
N THR A 97 41.15 -29.79 26.11
CA THR A 97 40.81 -28.39 26.46
C THR A 97 40.58 -27.52 25.22
N ARG A 98 41.37 -27.69 24.15
CA ARG A 98 41.12 -27.04 22.85
C ARG A 98 39.73 -27.42 22.31
N MET A 99 39.45 -28.73 22.18
CA MET A 99 38.15 -29.22 21.71
C MET A 99 36.96 -28.75 22.58
N LYS A 100 37.12 -28.63 23.90
CA LYS A 100 36.10 -28.06 24.80
C LYS A 100 35.87 -26.57 24.55
N ASN A 101 36.92 -25.81 24.26
CA ASN A 101 36.81 -24.39 23.92
C ASN A 101 36.19 -24.19 22.54
N ASP A 102 36.59 -24.98 21.54
CA ASP A 102 36.00 -24.98 20.20
C ASP A 102 34.51 -25.35 20.23
N HIS A 103 34.14 -26.36 21.02
CA HIS A 103 32.73 -26.75 21.21
C HIS A 103 31.92 -25.65 21.90
N ARG A 104 32.50 -24.91 22.85
CA ARG A 104 31.86 -23.74 23.48
C ARG A 104 31.65 -22.61 22.46
N ALA A 105 32.68 -22.25 21.70
CA ALA A 105 32.57 -21.23 20.65
C ALA A 105 31.56 -21.62 19.56
N LEU A 106 31.43 -22.91 19.24
CA LEU A 106 30.38 -23.41 18.33
C LEU A 106 28.97 -23.33 18.95
N ALA A 107 28.82 -23.60 20.25
CA ALA A 107 27.54 -23.42 20.95
C ALA A 107 27.13 -21.94 21.05
N GLU A 108 28.08 -21.04 21.33
CA GLU A 108 27.86 -19.59 21.32
C GLU A 108 27.43 -19.10 19.93
N ARG A 109 28.13 -19.52 18.86
CA ARG A 109 27.74 -19.23 17.46
C ARG A 109 26.37 -19.80 17.11
N LYS A 110 26.05 -21.02 17.54
CA LYS A 110 24.72 -21.64 17.36
C LYS A 110 23.64 -20.75 17.99
N ASN A 111 23.82 -20.36 19.25
CA ASN A 111 22.86 -19.51 19.97
C ASN A 111 22.68 -18.14 19.28
N VAL A 112 23.74 -17.54 18.74
CA VAL A 112 23.64 -16.29 17.94
C VAL A 112 22.81 -16.51 16.67
N ILE A 113 23.07 -17.60 15.92
CA ILE A 113 22.34 -17.92 14.69
C ILE A 113 20.86 -18.27 14.97
N GLU A 114 20.57 -19.00 16.05
CA GLU A 114 19.19 -19.30 16.46
C GLU A 114 18.43 -18.03 16.86
N ASN A 115 19.07 -17.12 17.61
CA ASN A 115 18.49 -15.81 17.94
C ASN A 115 18.26 -14.93 16.70
N GLN A 116 19.16 -14.98 15.71
CA GLN A 116 18.98 -14.29 14.42
C GLN A 116 17.84 -14.91 13.61
N SER A 117 17.73 -16.25 13.56
CA SER A 117 16.62 -16.95 12.91
C SER A 117 15.28 -16.64 13.57
N PHE A 118 15.23 -16.58 14.90
CA PHE A 118 14.02 -16.19 15.64
C PHE A 118 13.58 -14.76 15.27
N LYS A 119 14.50 -13.78 15.32
CA LYS A 119 14.21 -12.39 14.92
C LYS A 119 13.79 -12.27 13.45
N ALA A 120 14.36 -13.08 12.55
CA ALA A 120 13.96 -13.12 11.15
C ALA A 120 12.54 -13.70 10.96
N ARG A 121 12.19 -14.77 11.70
CA ARG A 121 10.83 -15.34 11.71
C ARG A 121 9.81 -14.35 12.25
N GLN A 122 10.14 -13.62 13.32
CA GLN A 122 9.29 -12.58 13.88
C GLN A 122 9.02 -11.48 12.85
N LYS A 123 10.05 -10.98 12.15
CA LYS A 123 9.87 -9.98 11.07
C LYS A 123 9.05 -10.50 9.89
N LEU A 124 9.20 -11.77 9.51
CA LEU A 124 8.36 -12.39 8.48
C LEU A 124 6.89 -12.47 8.92
N GLU A 125 6.63 -12.76 10.19
CA GLU A 125 5.29 -12.77 10.76
C GLU A 125 4.69 -11.35 10.84
N GLU A 126 5.48 -10.35 11.24
CA GLU A 126 5.09 -8.93 11.19
C GLU A 126 4.71 -8.50 9.75
N PHE A 127 5.50 -8.88 8.74
CA PHE A 127 5.15 -8.63 7.33
C PHE A 127 3.94 -9.44 6.84
N ARG A 128 3.72 -10.67 7.33
CA ARG A 128 2.55 -11.49 6.99
C ARG A 128 1.27 -10.83 7.49
N ASN A 129 1.26 -10.39 8.74
CA ASN A 129 0.13 -9.67 9.33
C ASN A 129 -0.10 -8.31 8.63
N GLN A 130 0.95 -7.58 8.27
CA GLN A 130 0.79 -6.34 7.48
C GLN A 130 0.18 -6.61 6.10
N MET A 131 0.64 -7.65 5.38
CA MET A 131 0.09 -8.03 4.09
C MET A 131 -1.39 -8.43 4.18
N GLU A 132 -1.79 -9.13 5.23
CA GLU A 132 -3.17 -9.50 5.49
C GLU A 132 -4.05 -8.27 5.79
N TRP A 133 -3.56 -7.30 6.57
CA TRP A 133 -4.23 -6.01 6.77
C TRP A 133 -4.33 -5.17 5.48
N ASP A 134 -3.28 -5.13 4.67
CA ASP A 134 -3.25 -4.41 3.39
C ASP A 134 -4.24 -5.05 2.40
N GLN A 135 -4.33 -6.38 2.37
CA GLN A 135 -5.31 -7.13 1.57
C GLN A 135 -6.74 -6.85 2.02
N GLN A 136 -7.06 -7.00 3.32
CA GLN A 136 -8.41 -6.71 3.85
C GLN A 136 -8.82 -5.26 3.59
N THR A 137 -7.86 -4.32 3.67
CA THR A 137 -8.08 -2.90 3.36
C THR A 137 -8.39 -2.70 1.87
N MET A 138 -7.67 -3.37 0.97
CA MET A 138 -7.92 -3.33 -0.48
C MET A 138 -9.29 -3.93 -0.83
N GLU A 139 -9.64 -5.10 -0.26
CA GLU A 139 -10.93 -5.75 -0.46
C GLU A 139 -12.09 -4.88 0.02
N ALA A 140 -11.95 -4.22 1.18
CA ALA A 140 -12.92 -3.26 1.68
C ALA A 140 -13.10 -2.04 0.76
N PHE A 141 -12.02 -1.49 0.19
CA PHE A 141 -12.12 -0.40 -0.79
C PHE A 141 -12.76 -0.82 -2.11
N LEU A 142 -12.51 -2.05 -2.58
CA LEU A 142 -13.14 -2.60 -3.78
C LEU A 142 -14.66 -2.80 -3.56
N GLU A 143 -15.07 -3.31 -2.41
CA GLU A 143 -16.49 -3.50 -2.09
C GLU A 143 -17.21 -2.16 -1.86
N GLU A 144 -16.55 -1.18 -1.22
CA GLU A 144 -17.07 0.18 -1.09
C GLU A 144 -17.22 0.85 -2.47
N SER A 145 -16.35 0.54 -3.44
CA SER A 145 -16.50 0.99 -4.83
C SER A 145 -17.72 0.36 -5.51
N LYS A 146 -17.87 -0.98 -5.48
CA LYS A 146 -19.04 -1.66 -6.06
C LYS A 146 -20.35 -1.12 -5.48
N CYS A 147 -20.41 -0.97 -4.16
CA CYS A 147 -21.59 -0.44 -3.48
C CYS A 147 -21.88 1.01 -3.91
N LYS A 148 -20.87 1.85 -4.14
CA LYS A 148 -21.06 3.19 -4.73
C LYS A 148 -21.58 3.11 -6.16
N ASP A 149 -21.02 2.23 -6.99
CA ASP A 149 -21.43 2.05 -8.38
C ASP A 149 -22.90 1.58 -8.46
N GLU A 150 -23.28 0.59 -7.66
CA GLU A 150 -24.68 0.13 -7.50
C GLU A 150 -25.63 1.25 -7.05
N ASN A 151 -25.23 2.04 -6.05
CA ASN A 151 -26.00 3.19 -5.60
C ASN A 151 -26.14 4.27 -6.70
N THR A 152 -25.10 4.52 -7.50
CA THR A 152 -25.22 5.45 -8.65
C THR A 152 -26.15 4.91 -9.73
N MET A 153 -26.11 3.60 -10.02
CA MET A 153 -27.04 2.96 -10.97
C MET A 153 -28.49 3.03 -10.47
N ALA A 154 -28.72 2.85 -9.17
CA ALA A 154 -30.04 3.04 -8.56
C ALA A 154 -30.52 4.49 -8.68
N LEU A 155 -29.66 5.48 -8.40
CA LEU A 155 -29.98 6.91 -8.55
C LEU A 155 -30.27 7.28 -10.01
N ILE A 156 -29.50 6.77 -10.98
CA ILE A 156 -29.74 6.96 -12.42
C ILE A 156 -31.11 6.38 -12.82
N LYS A 157 -31.44 5.18 -12.33
CA LYS A 157 -32.73 4.52 -12.59
C LYS A 157 -33.90 5.34 -12.03
N TYR A 158 -33.81 5.86 -10.80
CA TYR A 158 -34.84 6.73 -10.23
C TYR A 158 -34.95 8.05 -11.01
N ALA A 159 -33.83 8.69 -11.34
CA ALA A 159 -33.82 9.91 -12.15
C ALA A 159 -34.51 9.71 -13.52
N GLN A 160 -34.30 8.57 -14.19
CA GLN A 160 -35.00 8.23 -15.44
C GLN A 160 -36.51 8.01 -15.24
N GLN A 161 -36.92 7.38 -14.14
CA GLN A 161 -38.33 7.19 -13.80
C GLN A 161 -39.02 8.53 -13.48
N ASP A 162 -38.35 9.41 -12.74
CA ASP A 162 -38.83 10.75 -12.43
C ASP A 162 -38.88 11.62 -13.69
N GLU A 163 -37.89 11.54 -14.59
CA GLU A 163 -37.92 12.26 -15.87
C GLU A 163 -39.10 11.81 -16.76
N GLN A 164 -39.40 10.51 -16.81
CA GLN A 164 -40.59 9.98 -17.49
C GLN A 164 -41.88 10.47 -16.83
N ARG A 165 -41.94 10.52 -15.49
CA ARG A 165 -43.11 10.98 -14.74
C ARG A 165 -43.32 12.49 -14.87
N ILE A 166 -42.25 13.28 -14.90
CA ILE A 166 -42.29 14.72 -15.20
C ILE A 166 -42.85 14.94 -16.60
N LYS A 167 -42.34 14.22 -17.62
CA LYS A 167 -42.86 14.32 -19.00
C LYS A 167 -44.36 14.01 -19.07
N SER A 168 -44.84 12.97 -18.38
CA SER A 168 -46.27 12.63 -18.39
C SER A 168 -47.13 13.66 -17.64
N LEU A 169 -46.63 14.25 -16.55
CA LEU A 169 -47.30 15.33 -15.82
C LEU A 169 -47.33 16.64 -16.60
N THR A 170 -46.24 17.02 -17.28
CA THR A 170 -46.20 18.19 -18.15
C THR A 170 -47.23 18.09 -19.29
N LEU A 171 -47.30 16.94 -19.96
CA LEU A 171 -48.32 16.69 -21.00
C LEU A 171 -49.75 16.71 -20.44
N ALA A 172 -49.96 16.23 -19.21
CA ALA A 172 -51.27 16.30 -18.55
C ALA A 172 -51.66 17.75 -18.18
N ILE A 173 -50.70 18.56 -17.73
CA ILE A 173 -50.88 19.99 -17.45
C ILE A 173 -51.20 20.75 -18.75
N GLU A 174 -50.41 20.54 -19.81
CA GLU A 174 -50.62 21.17 -21.12
C GLU A 174 -51.99 20.82 -21.72
N LYS A 175 -52.40 19.55 -21.65
CA LYS A 175 -53.75 19.15 -22.03
C LYS A 175 -54.82 19.88 -21.20
N LYS A 176 -54.62 20.05 -19.89
CA LYS A 176 -55.59 20.72 -19.01
C LYS A 176 -55.63 22.23 -19.18
N THR A 177 -54.51 22.89 -19.49
CA THR A 177 -54.51 24.32 -19.85
C THR A 177 -55.16 24.56 -21.21
N LEU A 178 -54.97 23.67 -22.19
CA LEU A 178 -55.69 23.72 -23.47
C LEU A 178 -57.20 23.50 -23.28
N GLU A 179 -57.62 22.51 -22.50
CA GLU A 179 -59.03 22.30 -22.14
C GLU A 179 -59.64 23.52 -21.41
N ALA A 180 -58.90 24.14 -20.48
CA ALA A 180 -59.35 25.32 -19.77
C ALA A 180 -59.47 26.55 -20.69
N ASN A 181 -58.48 26.79 -21.55
CA ASN A 181 -58.49 27.88 -22.52
C ASN A 181 -59.61 27.73 -23.56
N ALA A 182 -59.95 26.50 -23.96
CA ALA A 182 -61.09 26.24 -24.83
C ALA A 182 -62.42 26.59 -24.14
N LYS A 183 -62.57 26.23 -22.86
CA LYS A 183 -63.76 26.58 -22.06
C LYS A 183 -63.87 28.09 -21.79
N LEU A 184 -62.75 28.77 -21.52
CA LEU A 184 -62.73 30.22 -21.35
C LEU A 184 -63.21 30.93 -22.63
N LYS A 185 -62.72 30.52 -23.81
CA LYS A 185 -63.19 31.07 -25.09
C LYS A 185 -64.67 30.84 -25.34
N ALA A 186 -65.19 29.65 -25.02
CA ALA A 186 -66.62 29.34 -25.14
C ALA A 186 -67.47 30.23 -24.21
N PHE A 187 -67.04 30.39 -22.95
CA PHE A 187 -67.68 31.28 -21.99
C PHE A 187 -67.58 32.76 -22.40
N GLU A 188 -66.47 33.19 -22.99
CA GLU A 188 -66.32 34.53 -23.57
C GLU A 188 -67.32 34.76 -24.71
N THR A 189 -67.49 33.79 -25.63
CA THR A 189 -68.49 33.88 -26.70
C THR A 189 -69.91 33.94 -26.15
N GLU A 190 -70.30 33.03 -25.24
CA GLU A 190 -71.61 33.05 -24.56
C GLU A 190 -71.83 34.37 -23.80
N THR A 191 -70.79 34.92 -23.18
CA THR A 191 -70.83 36.23 -22.50
C THR A 191 -71.00 37.39 -23.48
N THR A 192 -70.46 37.32 -24.70
CA THR A 192 -70.72 38.33 -25.74
C THR A 192 -72.11 38.20 -26.36
N GLU A 193 -72.61 36.98 -26.56
CA GLU A 193 -73.94 36.71 -27.09
C GLU A 193 -75.05 37.12 -26.10
N THR A 194 -74.92 36.79 -24.82
CA THR A 194 -75.85 37.23 -23.78
C THR A 194 -75.85 38.75 -23.60
N LYS A 195 -74.69 39.41 -23.70
CA LYS A 195 -74.61 40.89 -23.70
C LYS A 195 -75.27 41.51 -24.94
N SER A 196 -75.08 40.95 -26.13
CA SER A 196 -75.72 41.47 -27.35
C SER A 196 -77.23 41.25 -27.34
N ALA A 197 -77.69 40.11 -26.81
CA ALA A 197 -79.11 39.84 -26.57
C ALA A 197 -79.72 40.80 -25.53
N GLN A 198 -79.01 41.12 -24.44
CA GLN A 198 -79.46 42.12 -23.48
C GLN A 198 -79.59 43.50 -24.12
N VAL A 199 -78.58 43.97 -24.87
CA VAL A 199 -78.63 45.26 -25.58
C VAL A 199 -79.79 45.30 -26.59
N ALA A 200 -80.07 44.18 -27.28
CA ALA A 200 -81.22 44.07 -28.16
C ALA A 200 -82.56 44.15 -27.38
N LEU A 201 -82.68 43.47 -26.24
CA LEU A 201 -83.85 43.56 -25.37
C LEU A 201 -84.04 44.99 -24.84
N ASP A 202 -83.01 45.62 -24.30
CA ASP A 202 -83.04 47.00 -23.81
C ASP A 202 -83.53 47.94 -24.91
N LYS A 203 -82.98 47.84 -26.13
CA LYS A 203 -83.41 48.59 -27.30
C LYS A 203 -84.88 48.33 -27.68
N THR A 204 -85.40 47.11 -27.53
CA THR A 204 -86.84 46.86 -27.70
C THR A 204 -87.69 47.50 -26.59
N THR A 205 -87.21 47.54 -25.34
CA THR A 205 -87.94 48.23 -24.25
C THR A 205 -87.96 49.75 -24.44
N GLU A 206 -86.87 50.36 -24.93
CA GLU A 206 -86.85 51.77 -25.33
C GLU A 206 -87.88 52.05 -26.43
N ASN A 207 -87.94 51.20 -27.47
CA ASN A 207 -88.90 51.35 -28.57
C ASN A 207 -90.36 51.21 -28.08
N LEU A 208 -90.63 50.28 -27.14
CA LEU A 208 -91.95 50.13 -26.52
C LEU A 208 -92.32 51.32 -25.63
N GLN A 209 -91.37 51.89 -24.89
CA GLN A 209 -91.58 53.12 -24.11
C GLN A 209 -91.87 54.32 -25.03
N GLN A 210 -91.16 54.46 -26.15
CA GLN A 210 -91.43 55.50 -27.15
C GLN A 210 -92.83 55.34 -27.74
N ALA A 211 -93.19 54.14 -28.21
CA ALA A 211 -94.53 53.87 -28.75
C ALA A 211 -95.64 54.13 -27.71
N HIS A 212 -95.38 53.87 -26.42
CA HIS A 212 -96.31 54.20 -25.35
C HIS A 212 -96.44 55.72 -25.12
N GLN A 213 -95.34 56.49 -25.21
CA GLN A 213 -95.38 57.96 -25.15
C GLN A 213 -96.14 58.56 -26.34
N GLU A 214 -95.91 58.05 -27.55
CA GLU A 214 -96.64 58.44 -28.77
C GLU A 214 -98.15 58.14 -28.63
N MET A 215 -98.51 56.96 -28.08
CA MET A 215 -99.90 56.63 -27.77
C MET A 215 -100.51 57.54 -26.71
N GLN A 216 -99.78 57.91 -25.65
CA GLN A 216 -100.25 58.88 -24.64
C GLN A 216 -100.47 60.28 -25.24
N GLN A 217 -99.55 60.75 -26.09
CA GLN A 217 -99.69 62.03 -26.81
C GLN A 217 -100.94 62.02 -27.71
N LEU A 218 -101.17 60.92 -28.43
CA LEU A 218 -102.37 60.73 -29.25
C LEU A 218 -103.63 60.76 -28.37
N ILE A 219 -103.69 59.98 -27.29
CA ILE A 219 -104.82 59.99 -26.34
C ILE A 219 -105.11 61.42 -25.84
N HIS A 220 -104.08 62.20 -25.51
CA HIS A 220 -104.26 63.59 -25.08
C HIS A 220 -104.81 64.50 -26.18
N GLN A 221 -104.40 64.32 -27.44
CA GLN A 221 -104.99 65.02 -28.60
C GLN A 221 -106.48 64.67 -28.78
N TRP A 222 -106.84 63.38 -28.66
CA TRP A 222 -108.23 62.91 -28.71
C TRP A 222 -109.07 63.46 -27.55
N GLU A 223 -108.55 63.43 -26.31
CA GLU A 223 -109.21 64.06 -25.16
C GLU A 223 -109.51 65.54 -25.39
N ASN A 224 -108.55 66.29 -25.92
CA ASN A 224 -108.70 67.73 -26.15
C ASN A 224 -109.70 68.02 -27.27
N THR A 225 -109.78 67.14 -28.29
CA THR A 225 -110.82 67.19 -29.32
C THR A 225 -112.21 66.92 -28.72
N ILE A 226 -112.33 65.92 -27.82
CA ILE A 226 -113.57 65.61 -27.10
C ILE A 226 -113.98 66.77 -26.17
N LYS A 227 -113.04 67.42 -25.49
CA LYS A 227 -113.30 68.63 -24.67
C LYS A 227 -113.83 69.78 -25.54
N GLN A 228 -113.25 70.03 -26.71
CA GLN A 228 -113.73 71.03 -27.66
C GLN A 228 -115.12 70.71 -28.24
N MET A 229 -115.46 69.42 -28.41
CA MET A 229 -116.80 69.00 -28.84
C MET A 229 -117.83 69.26 -27.74
N LYS A 230 -117.57 68.80 -26.51
CA LYS A 230 -118.44 69.03 -25.34
C LYS A 230 -118.65 70.52 -25.03
N GLN A 231 -117.63 71.35 -25.26
CA GLN A 231 -117.74 72.80 -25.12
C GLN A 231 -118.76 73.38 -26.11
N ARG A 232 -118.74 72.96 -27.38
CA ARG A 232 -119.74 73.38 -28.37
C ARG A 232 -121.14 72.84 -28.07
N ASP A 233 -121.26 71.61 -27.55
CA ASP A 233 -122.55 71.06 -27.10
C ASP A 233 -123.15 71.90 -25.96
N ALA A 234 -122.32 72.36 -25.01
CA ALA A 234 -122.75 73.25 -23.93
C ALA A 234 -123.17 74.64 -24.45
N GLU A 235 -122.40 75.24 -25.36
CA GLU A 235 -122.73 76.52 -26.01
C GLU A 235 -124.05 76.43 -26.80
N MET A 236 -124.29 75.32 -27.50
CA MET A 236 -125.54 75.03 -28.21
C MET A 236 -126.73 74.88 -27.26
N GLN A 237 -126.57 74.17 -26.13
CA GLN A 237 -127.61 74.06 -25.10
C GLN A 237 -127.91 75.41 -24.42
N GLN A 238 -126.89 76.23 -24.16
CA GLN A 238 -127.06 77.55 -23.58
C GLN A 238 -127.82 78.51 -24.52
N CYS A 239 -127.59 78.40 -25.83
CA CYS A 239 -128.34 79.15 -26.84
C CYS A 239 -129.84 78.76 -26.88
N ALA A 240 -130.16 77.47 -26.72
CA ALA A 240 -131.55 77.00 -26.64
C ALA A 240 -132.30 77.54 -25.41
N LEU A 241 -131.62 77.75 -24.28
CA LEU A 241 -132.22 78.21 -23.03
C LEU A 241 -132.73 79.66 -23.12
N VAL A 242 -131.95 80.55 -23.76
CA VAL A 242 -132.23 82.00 -23.85
C VAL A 242 -133.53 82.28 -24.61
N ASN A 243 -133.79 81.56 -25.69
CA ASN A 243 -134.98 81.75 -26.52
C ASN A 243 -136.29 81.32 -25.81
N MET A 244 -136.21 80.42 -24.82
CA MET A 244 -137.39 79.93 -24.09
C MET A 244 -137.88 80.95 -23.05
N THR A 245 -136.98 81.73 -22.46
CA THR A 245 -137.31 82.67 -21.37
C THR A 245 -138.03 83.95 -21.79
N GLY A 246 -138.06 84.29 -23.08
CA GLY A 246 -138.66 85.54 -23.57
C GLY A 246 -140.19 85.60 -23.49
N CYS A 247 -140.89 84.52 -23.84
CA CYS A 247 -142.35 84.55 -24.08
C CYS A 247 -143.24 84.43 -22.82
N SER A 248 -142.66 84.41 -21.61
CA SER A 248 -143.41 84.08 -20.37
C SER A 248 -144.04 85.29 -19.66
N LEU A 249 -143.66 86.53 -20.03
CA LEU A 249 -143.97 87.72 -19.23
C LEU A 249 -145.22 88.50 -19.67
N GLU A 250 -145.63 88.44 -20.93
CA GLU A 250 -146.77 89.23 -21.44
C GLU A 250 -148.14 88.64 -21.03
N ALA A 251 -148.22 87.33 -20.78
CA ALA A 251 -149.46 86.62 -20.49
C ALA A 251 -150.07 86.89 -19.08
N ARG A 252 -149.37 87.60 -18.19
CA ARG A 252 -149.80 87.78 -16.78
C ARG A 252 -150.51 89.11 -16.48
N ALA A 253 -150.57 90.05 -17.42
CA ALA A 253 -151.15 91.38 -17.18
C ALA A 253 -152.68 91.47 -17.41
N TYR A 254 -153.30 90.50 -18.08
CA TYR A 254 -154.69 90.61 -18.58
C TYR A 254 -155.77 90.16 -17.57
N ASN A 255 -155.48 89.17 -16.72
CA ASN A 255 -156.50 88.44 -15.95
C ASN A 255 -156.83 89.02 -14.56
N ALA A 256 -156.52 90.31 -14.29
CA ALA A 256 -156.62 90.90 -12.95
C ALA A 256 -157.61 92.09 -12.84
N ALA A 257 -158.42 92.36 -13.87
CA ALA A 257 -159.11 93.64 -14.02
C ALA A 257 -160.64 93.60 -14.24
N LEU A 258 -161.32 92.45 -14.04
CA LEU A 258 -162.71 92.26 -14.50
C LEU A 258 -163.75 91.75 -13.48
N GLU A 259 -163.38 91.35 -12.25
CA GLU A 259 -164.36 90.73 -11.32
C GLU A 259 -165.05 91.70 -10.34
N ASP A 260 -164.48 92.87 -10.08
CA ASP A 260 -164.83 93.71 -8.90
C ASP A 260 -165.97 94.74 -9.09
N LYS A 261 -166.73 94.71 -10.19
CA LYS A 261 -167.79 95.72 -10.49
C LYS A 261 -169.13 95.16 -11.00
N LEU A 262 -169.60 94.03 -10.45
CA LEU A 262 -170.92 93.48 -10.79
C LEU A 262 -171.72 92.93 -9.58
N LYS A 263 -171.95 93.73 -8.52
CA LYS A 263 -172.88 93.38 -7.41
C LYS A 263 -173.33 94.56 -6.52
N ALA A 264 -174.14 95.47 -7.06
CA ALA A 264 -174.97 96.42 -6.31
C ALA A 264 -176.20 96.84 -7.14
N VAL A 265 -177.28 97.34 -6.49
CA VAL A 265 -178.58 97.82 -7.08
C VAL A 265 -179.54 96.69 -7.54
N THR A 266 -180.84 96.55 -7.21
CA THR A 266 -181.87 97.18 -6.29
C THR A 266 -183.20 96.34 -6.28
N GLN A 267 -184.24 96.61 -5.44
CA GLN A 267 -185.73 96.62 -5.75
C GLN A 267 -186.70 96.63 -4.51
N THR A 268 -187.85 97.40 -4.50
CA THR A 268 -189.11 97.23 -3.65
C THR A 268 -190.23 98.35 -3.80
N ALA A 269 -191.55 98.07 -3.54
CA ALA A 269 -192.78 98.97 -3.36
C ALA A 269 -194.07 98.13 -2.93
N LEU A 270 -195.35 98.47 -2.51
CA LEU A 270 -196.32 99.57 -2.07
C LEU A 270 -197.34 98.97 -0.98
N SER A 271 -198.60 99.33 -0.56
CA SER A 271 -199.71 100.36 -0.73
C SER A 271 -200.85 100.22 0.38
N GLU A 272 -202.00 100.98 0.37
CA GLU A 272 -203.11 101.11 1.42
C GLU A 272 -204.58 100.75 0.92
N GLU A 273 -205.81 100.89 1.53
CA GLU A 273 -206.51 101.74 2.57
C GLU A 273 -207.73 101.04 3.37
N GLU A 274 -208.96 101.63 3.58
CA GLU A 274 -210.05 101.26 4.58
C GLU A 274 -211.49 100.86 4.01
N LYS A 275 -212.76 101.02 4.55
CA LYS A 275 -213.45 101.72 5.71
C LYS A 275 -214.98 101.36 5.98
N ALA A 276 -215.52 101.57 7.22
CA ALA A 276 -216.94 101.88 7.70
C ALA A 276 -218.14 100.85 7.83
N THR A 277 -219.29 101.24 8.47
CA THR A 277 -220.42 100.38 9.03
C THR A 277 -221.84 101.05 9.18
N GLN A 278 -222.96 100.26 9.25
CA GLN A 278 -224.25 100.43 10.04
C GLN A 278 -225.58 99.99 9.33
N MET A 279 -226.54 99.36 10.06
CA MET A 279 -228.02 99.62 10.15
C MET A 279 -228.81 98.43 10.77
N GLU A 280 -229.92 98.68 11.50
CA GLU A 280 -230.69 97.67 12.27
C GLU A 280 -232.19 98.04 12.41
N HIS A 281 -233.03 97.19 13.04
CA HIS A 281 -234.39 97.47 13.57
C HIS A 281 -235.64 97.38 12.63
N PHE A 282 -235.89 96.23 11.97
CA PHE A 282 -237.17 95.90 11.28
C PHE A 282 -237.76 94.53 11.73
N LEU A 283 -237.81 94.28 13.03
CA LEU A 283 -237.66 92.90 13.58
C LEU A 283 -238.94 92.03 13.74
N GLN A 284 -240.07 92.56 14.20
CA GLN A 284 -240.93 91.75 15.10
C GLN A 284 -242.07 90.90 14.50
N ASP A 285 -242.50 91.09 13.26
CA ASP A 285 -243.62 90.30 12.70
C ASP A 285 -243.23 88.85 12.30
N GLU A 286 -241.96 88.45 12.45
CA GLU A 286 -241.50 87.05 12.26
C GLU A 286 -242.06 86.05 13.30
N GLU A 287 -242.38 86.51 14.53
CA GLU A 287 -242.35 85.66 15.73
C GLU A 287 -243.36 84.49 15.78
N GLN A 288 -244.45 84.52 15.02
CA GLN A 288 -245.48 83.48 15.09
C GLN A 288 -245.30 82.35 14.05
N ALA A 289 -244.54 82.58 12.98
CA ALA A 289 -244.20 81.54 12.00
C ALA A 289 -243.03 80.63 12.44
N ILE A 290 -242.21 81.12 13.38
CA ILE A 290 -240.97 80.46 13.83
C ILE A 290 -241.22 79.16 14.64
N LYS A 291 -242.32 79.09 15.40
CA LYS A 291 -242.51 78.09 16.47
C LYS A 291 -242.54 76.63 15.99
N ASP A 292 -243.09 76.36 14.80
CA ASP A 292 -243.12 75.01 14.23
C ASP A 292 -241.78 74.58 13.59
N LEU A 293 -240.92 75.55 13.24
CA LEU A 293 -239.56 75.29 12.73
C LEU A 293 -238.54 75.07 13.87
N ASP A 294 -238.71 75.74 15.01
CA ASP A 294 -237.80 75.66 16.16
C ASP A 294 -237.66 74.22 16.70
N LEU A 295 -238.74 73.43 16.68
CA LEU A 295 -238.73 72.04 17.17
C LEU A 295 -237.79 71.14 16.33
N GLN A 296 -237.66 71.41 15.04
CA GLN A 296 -236.74 70.70 14.15
C GLN A 296 -235.29 71.22 14.29
N LEU A 297 -235.13 72.52 14.52
CA LEU A 297 -233.82 73.13 14.79
C LEU A 297 -233.18 72.62 16.10
N ALA A 298 -233.97 72.33 17.13
CA ALA A 298 -233.49 71.85 18.43
C ALA A 298 -232.67 70.55 18.31
N GLN A 299 -233.20 69.51 17.65
CA GLN A 299 -232.52 68.21 17.52
C GLN A 299 -231.23 68.27 16.67
N CYS A 300 -231.15 69.23 15.75
CA CYS A 300 -229.95 69.47 14.95
C CYS A 300 -228.87 70.23 15.73
N ARG A 301 -229.25 71.16 16.61
CA ARG A 301 -228.32 71.93 17.48
C ARG A 301 -227.60 71.04 18.49
N GLU A 302 -228.26 70.04 19.07
CA GLU A 302 -227.65 69.13 20.06
C GLU A 302 -226.52 68.27 19.46
N LYS A 303 -226.75 67.65 18.30
CA LYS A 303 -225.74 66.84 17.58
C LYS A 303 -224.51 67.67 17.19
N LEU A 304 -224.71 68.94 16.83
CA LEU A 304 -223.63 69.89 16.54
C LEU A 304 -222.76 70.20 17.78
N LEU A 305 -223.37 70.21 18.97
CA LEU A 305 -222.72 70.58 20.23
C LEU A 305 -221.74 69.48 20.70
N HIS A 306 -222.17 68.21 20.68
CA HIS A 306 -221.28 67.08 20.97
C HIS A 306 -220.11 66.98 19.98
N GLY A 307 -220.35 67.24 18.69
CA GLY A 307 -219.29 67.29 17.67
C GLY A 307 -218.21 68.35 17.98
N LYS A 308 -218.62 69.55 18.42
CA LYS A 308 -217.69 70.61 18.83
C LYS A 308 -216.86 70.23 20.06
N GLN A 309 -217.46 69.60 21.06
CA GLN A 309 -216.76 69.15 22.28
C GLN A 309 -215.66 68.13 21.95
N HIS A 310 -215.95 67.12 21.12
CA HIS A 310 -214.97 66.11 20.72
C HIS A 310 -213.82 66.72 19.90
N LEU A 311 -214.10 67.68 19.01
CA LEU A 311 -213.08 68.36 18.22
C LEU A 311 -212.15 69.23 19.08
N GLN A 312 -212.67 69.86 20.13
CA GLN A 312 -211.86 70.65 21.06
C GLN A 312 -210.93 69.78 21.93
N ALA A 313 -211.37 68.60 22.34
CA ALA A 313 -210.54 67.65 23.09
C ALA A 313 -209.32 67.15 22.28
N LEU A 314 -209.53 66.80 20.99
CA LEU A 314 -208.45 66.41 20.09
C LEU A 314 -207.42 67.55 19.90
N LYS A 315 -207.89 68.80 19.82
CA LYS A 315 -207.08 70.00 19.60
C LYS A 315 -206.24 70.43 20.82
N VAL A 316 -206.51 69.87 22.01
CA VAL A 316 -205.62 69.96 23.17
C VAL A 316 -204.52 68.92 23.05
N LYS A 317 -204.87 67.66 22.81
CA LYS A 317 -203.91 66.55 22.68
C LYS A 317 -202.89 66.78 21.57
N GLU A 318 -203.31 67.34 20.43
CA GLU A 318 -202.44 67.80 19.34
C GLU A 318 -201.34 68.76 19.83
N LYS A 319 -201.66 69.71 20.72
CA LYS A 319 -200.67 70.66 21.27
C LYS A 319 -199.69 69.98 22.22
N ASP A 320 -200.16 69.04 23.03
CA ASP A 320 -199.30 68.29 23.96
C ASP A 320 -198.30 67.42 23.18
N ASP A 321 -198.77 66.69 22.16
CA ASP A 321 -197.93 65.90 21.25
C ASP A 321 -196.93 66.78 20.49
N VAL A 322 -197.34 67.93 19.96
CA VAL A 322 -196.43 68.93 19.34
C VAL A 322 -195.39 69.45 20.35
N SER A 323 -195.77 69.65 21.61
CA SER A 323 -194.81 70.07 22.65
C SER A 323 -193.76 68.97 22.91
N GLN A 324 -194.17 67.70 22.94
CA GLN A 324 -193.27 66.55 23.15
C GLN A 324 -192.37 66.33 21.93
N ILE A 325 -192.89 66.48 20.71
CA ILE A 325 -192.10 66.50 19.47
C ILE A 325 -191.06 67.64 19.52
N SER A 326 -191.40 68.82 20.04
CA SER A 326 -190.44 69.94 20.15
C SER A 326 -189.28 69.62 21.11
N ARG A 327 -189.57 68.96 22.26
CA ARG A 327 -188.56 68.49 23.21
C ARG A 327 -187.68 67.38 22.61
N ASN A 328 -188.27 66.42 21.92
CA ASN A 328 -187.52 65.36 21.23
C ASN A 328 -186.64 65.93 20.10
N LYS A 329 -187.09 67.00 19.42
CA LYS A 329 -186.30 67.69 18.39
C LYS A 329 -185.05 68.37 18.97
N THR A 330 -185.11 68.93 20.18
CA THR A 330 -183.93 69.53 20.83
C THR A 330 -182.96 68.47 21.37
N THR A 331 -183.45 67.36 21.95
CA THR A 331 -182.56 66.26 22.39
C THR A 331 -181.86 65.59 21.21
N ILE A 332 -182.56 65.33 20.10
CA ILE A 332 -181.98 64.81 18.85
C ILE A 332 -180.93 65.78 18.26
N SER A 333 -181.18 67.10 18.33
CA SER A 333 -180.21 68.11 17.89
C SER A 333 -178.93 68.06 18.73
N ASN A 334 -179.07 67.99 20.06
CA ASN A 334 -177.94 67.88 20.98
C ASN A 334 -177.11 66.61 20.75
N LEU A 335 -177.77 65.44 20.58
CA LEU A 335 -177.10 64.18 20.26
C LEU A 335 -176.37 64.25 18.90
N LYS A 336 -177.00 64.83 17.86
CA LYS A 336 -176.32 65.07 16.57
C LYS A 336 -175.11 66.00 16.72
N SER A 337 -175.14 66.96 17.65
CA SER A 337 -173.98 67.84 17.92
C SER A 337 -172.84 67.11 18.65
N GLN A 338 -173.15 66.15 19.51
CA GLN A 338 -172.15 65.31 20.20
C GLN A 338 -171.53 64.29 19.24
N PHE A 339 -172.35 63.63 18.40
CA PHE A 339 -171.88 62.73 17.35
C PHE A 339 -170.89 63.45 16.40
N LYS A 340 -171.24 64.64 15.91
CA LYS A 340 -170.35 65.48 15.09
C LYS A 340 -169.08 65.98 15.80
N LYS A 341 -169.00 65.91 17.13
CA LYS A 341 -167.74 66.13 17.87
C LYS A 341 -166.91 64.86 17.89
N GLN A 342 -167.52 63.70 18.15
CA GLN A 342 -166.83 62.40 18.14
C GLN A 342 -166.31 62.02 16.74
N GLU A 343 -167.06 62.26 15.67
CA GLU A 343 -166.58 62.09 14.28
C GLU A 343 -165.31 62.91 13.99
N LYS A 344 -165.26 64.16 14.49
CA LYS A 344 -164.09 65.04 14.33
C LYS A 344 -162.89 64.57 15.16
N GLU A 345 -163.14 64.05 16.35
CA GLU A 345 -162.07 63.51 17.20
C GLU A 345 -161.49 62.22 16.61
N LEU A 346 -162.34 61.35 16.05
CA LEU A 346 -161.94 60.14 15.34
C LEU A 346 -161.09 60.48 14.10
N MET A 347 -161.48 61.49 13.31
CA MET A 347 -160.68 61.92 12.15
C MET A 347 -159.32 62.50 12.53
N LYS A 348 -159.21 63.24 13.65
CA LYS A 348 -157.89 63.65 14.19
C LYS A 348 -157.05 62.43 14.57
N GLN A 349 -157.64 61.48 15.31
CA GLN A 349 -156.95 60.27 15.74
C GLN A 349 -156.44 59.46 14.54
N GLN A 350 -157.23 59.33 13.46
CA GLN A 350 -156.81 58.65 12.24
C GLN A 350 -155.66 59.38 11.53
N LEU A 351 -155.62 60.72 11.52
CA LEU A 351 -154.50 61.49 10.99
C LEU A 351 -153.23 61.27 11.83
N THR A 352 -153.32 61.36 13.16
CA THR A 352 -152.19 61.10 14.06
C THR A 352 -151.66 59.67 13.95
N ILE A 353 -152.55 58.68 13.76
CA ILE A 353 -152.16 57.28 13.47
C ILE A 353 -151.39 57.20 12.15
N ASN A 354 -151.85 57.88 11.09
CA ASN A 354 -151.17 57.87 9.79
C ASN A 354 -149.80 58.57 9.86
N GLU A 355 -149.67 59.68 10.59
CA GLU A 355 -148.40 60.37 10.86
C GLU A 355 -147.43 59.46 11.63
N GLN A 356 -147.91 58.78 12.68
CA GLN A 356 -147.11 57.82 13.45
C GLN A 356 -146.70 56.61 12.62
N ASN A 357 -147.56 56.07 11.75
CA ASN A 357 -147.22 54.97 10.85
C ASN A 357 -146.10 55.35 9.87
N CYS A 358 -146.06 56.58 9.37
CA CYS A 358 -144.95 57.08 8.55
C CYS A 358 -143.63 57.15 9.34
N VAL A 359 -143.67 57.53 10.62
CA VAL A 359 -142.51 57.52 11.51
C VAL A 359 -142.05 56.08 11.81
N ILE A 360 -142.98 55.17 12.09
CA ILE A 360 -142.72 53.74 12.33
C ILE A 360 -142.03 53.13 11.12
N PHE A 361 -142.57 53.30 9.91
CA PHE A 361 -141.94 52.79 8.67
C PHE A 361 -140.51 53.36 8.45
N GLY A 362 -140.28 54.62 8.83
CA GLY A 362 -138.95 55.25 8.82
C GLY A 362 -137.99 54.69 9.89
N LEU A 363 -138.52 54.22 11.03
CA LEU A 363 -137.78 53.55 12.09
C LEU A 363 -137.51 52.08 11.75
N ASP A 364 -138.47 51.33 11.19
CA ASP A 364 -138.29 49.95 10.73
C ASP A 364 -137.17 49.87 9.68
N ARG A 365 -137.16 50.81 8.72
CA ARG A 365 -136.09 50.92 7.70
C ARG A 365 -134.76 51.48 8.24
N LYS A 366 -134.68 51.81 9.54
CA LYS A 366 -133.42 51.97 10.30
C LYS A 366 -133.11 50.74 11.12
N LEU A 367 -134.10 50.11 11.74
CA LEU A 367 -133.97 48.89 12.54
C LEU A 367 -133.40 47.73 11.71
N ALA A 368 -133.95 47.45 10.53
CA ALA A 368 -133.42 46.44 9.61
C ALA A 368 -131.91 46.68 9.30
N ARG A 369 -131.53 47.93 9.03
CA ARG A 369 -130.13 48.32 8.77
C ARG A 369 -129.23 48.28 10.02
N LEU A 370 -129.79 48.38 11.22
CA LEU A 370 -129.08 48.20 12.50
C LEU A 370 -129.03 46.74 12.96
N GLN A 371 -129.96 45.89 12.49
CA GLN A 371 -130.03 44.45 12.75
C GLN A 371 -129.21 43.61 11.76
N GLY A 372 -128.65 44.24 10.72
CA GLY A 372 -127.73 43.59 9.76
C GLY A 372 -128.36 43.17 8.43
N ASP A 373 -129.62 43.54 8.17
CA ASP A 373 -130.20 43.50 6.82
C ASP A 373 -129.69 44.71 6.01
N VAL A 374 -128.42 44.61 5.65
CA VAL A 374 -127.83 45.24 4.47
C VAL A 374 -128.38 44.52 3.23
N ASN A 375 -128.34 45.15 2.05
CA ASN A 375 -128.69 44.47 0.79
C ASN A 375 -127.96 43.12 0.71
N THR A 376 -128.66 42.05 0.29
CA THR A 376 -128.11 40.69 0.18
C THR A 376 -126.79 40.65 -0.57
N ASP A 377 -126.69 41.48 -1.60
CA ASP A 377 -125.60 41.54 -2.54
C ASP A 377 -124.37 42.22 -1.91
N GLU A 378 -124.57 43.26 -1.09
CA GLU A 378 -123.50 43.90 -0.30
C GLU A 378 -122.96 42.93 0.76
N LYS A 379 -123.84 42.15 1.40
CA LYS A 379 -123.45 41.12 2.36
C LYS A 379 -122.66 39.99 1.69
N GLN A 380 -123.14 39.47 0.56
CA GLN A 380 -122.43 38.45 -0.22
C GLN A 380 -121.08 38.96 -0.74
N MET A 381 -120.99 40.23 -1.17
CA MET A 381 -119.72 40.85 -1.57
C MET A 381 -118.74 41.00 -0.40
N LEU A 382 -119.21 41.33 0.81
CA LEU A 382 -118.38 41.36 2.01
C LEU A 382 -117.95 39.95 2.45
N ASP A 383 -118.84 38.97 2.43
CA ASP A 383 -118.53 37.57 2.75
C ASP A 383 -117.55 36.96 1.74
N MET A 384 -117.70 37.26 0.44
CA MET A 384 -116.70 36.97 -0.60
C MET A 384 -115.36 37.66 -0.30
N LYS A 385 -115.37 38.93 0.07
CA LYS A 385 -114.13 39.66 0.38
C LYS A 385 -113.41 39.11 1.61
N ILE A 386 -114.17 38.68 2.62
CA ILE A 386 -113.63 37.98 3.79
C ILE A 386 -113.05 36.62 3.36
N ALA A 387 -113.77 35.84 2.54
CA ALA A 387 -113.27 34.58 2.01
C ALA A 387 -111.94 34.77 1.25
N GLU A 388 -111.89 35.68 0.27
CA GLU A 388 -110.68 36.06 -0.47
C GLU A 388 -109.52 36.49 0.44
N LEU A 389 -109.80 37.30 1.46
CA LEU A 389 -108.78 37.76 2.41
C LEU A 389 -108.29 36.62 3.32
N THR A 390 -109.15 35.68 3.69
CA THR A 390 -108.75 34.48 4.47
C THR A 390 -107.97 33.47 3.63
N THR A 391 -108.33 33.23 2.37
CA THR A 391 -107.54 32.36 1.48
C THR A 391 -106.18 32.98 1.18
N ALA A 392 -106.13 34.27 0.84
CA ALA A 392 -104.88 35.01 0.66
C ALA A 392 -104.02 35.02 1.94
N LEU A 393 -104.62 35.21 3.12
CA LEU A 393 -103.90 35.12 4.40
C LEU A 393 -103.28 33.73 4.60
N GLU A 394 -104.03 32.66 4.33
CA GLU A 394 -103.55 31.30 4.55
C GLU A 394 -102.51 30.86 3.51
N GLU A 395 -102.61 31.35 2.26
CA GLU A 395 -101.55 31.27 1.27
C GLU A 395 -100.30 32.02 1.72
N LYS A 396 -100.43 33.25 2.26
CA LYS A 396 -99.28 33.97 2.82
C LYS A 396 -98.66 33.22 4.00
N LYS A 397 -99.44 32.63 4.92
CA LYS A 397 -98.90 31.75 5.98
C LYS A 397 -98.17 30.52 5.41
N LYS A 398 -98.72 29.85 4.40
CA LYS A 398 -98.05 28.72 3.72
C LYS A 398 -96.71 29.16 3.10
N THR A 399 -96.69 30.26 2.35
CA THR A 399 -95.43 30.79 1.77
C THR A 399 -94.44 31.22 2.84
N ALA A 400 -94.88 31.84 3.94
CA ALA A 400 -94.01 32.18 5.07
C ALA A 400 -93.44 30.93 5.77
N SER A 401 -94.23 29.87 5.91
CA SER A 401 -93.77 28.59 6.47
C SER A 401 -92.73 27.91 5.57
N ILE A 402 -92.92 27.95 4.24
CA ILE A 402 -91.96 27.42 3.27
C ILE A 402 -90.67 28.25 3.28
N LEU A 403 -90.78 29.57 3.28
CA LEU A 403 -89.62 30.47 3.39
C LEU A 403 -88.86 30.25 4.70
N TYR A 404 -89.56 30.03 5.82
CA TYR A 404 -88.96 29.71 7.11
C TYR A 404 -88.22 28.37 7.11
N SER A 405 -88.77 27.31 6.50
CA SER A 405 -88.02 26.05 6.34
C SER A 405 -86.79 26.26 5.46
N THR A 406 -86.92 26.87 4.28
CA THR A 406 -85.76 27.08 3.38
C THR A 406 -84.69 27.98 4.00
N LEU A 407 -85.07 28.96 4.82
CA LEU A 407 -84.13 29.77 5.60
C LEU A 407 -83.38 28.89 6.58
N LYS A 408 -84.09 28.09 7.39
CA LYS A 408 -83.48 27.19 8.38
C LYS A 408 -82.56 26.16 7.73
N ASP A 409 -82.97 25.56 6.62
CA ASP A 409 -82.16 24.62 5.85
C ASP A 409 -80.87 25.30 5.37
N SER A 410 -80.96 26.51 4.81
CA SER A 410 -79.79 27.30 4.40
C SER A 410 -78.89 27.72 5.58
N GLU A 411 -79.45 27.94 6.78
CA GLU A 411 -78.64 28.18 7.97
C GLU A 411 -77.88 26.92 8.40
N ASP A 412 -78.48 25.73 8.28
CA ASP A 412 -77.80 24.46 8.59
C ASP A 412 -76.70 24.14 7.56
N ASP A 413 -76.91 24.44 6.29
CA ASP A 413 -75.86 24.41 5.27
C ASP A 413 -74.71 25.38 5.62
N ILE A 414 -75.02 26.63 5.99
CA ILE A 414 -74.01 27.59 6.47
C ILE A 414 -73.28 27.08 7.73
N ARG A 415 -73.99 26.43 8.67
CA ARG A 415 -73.39 25.79 9.85
C ARG A 415 -72.47 24.61 9.47
N ASN A 416 -72.75 23.91 8.38
CA ASN A 416 -71.92 22.80 7.90
C ASN A 416 -70.69 23.29 7.13
N PHE A 417 -70.85 24.21 6.17
CA PHE A 417 -69.73 24.80 5.43
C PHE A 417 -68.73 25.52 6.35
N ARG A 418 -69.18 26.13 7.46
CA ARG A 418 -68.26 26.69 8.48
C ARG A 418 -67.37 25.62 9.14
N LYS A 419 -67.94 24.46 9.51
CA LYS A 419 -67.16 23.34 10.09
C LYS A 419 -66.19 22.74 9.07
N GLU A 420 -66.52 22.75 7.79
CA GLU A 420 -65.62 22.30 6.72
C GLU A 420 -64.50 23.30 6.46
N LEU A 421 -64.80 24.60 6.50
CA LEU A 421 -63.80 25.66 6.45
C LEU A 421 -62.83 25.59 7.65
N GLU A 422 -63.34 25.38 8.87
CA GLU A 422 -62.52 25.21 10.09
C GLU A 422 -61.57 24.01 9.98
N LYS A 423 -62.04 22.87 9.46
CA LYS A 423 -61.18 21.70 9.15
C LYS A 423 -60.12 22.03 8.11
N SER A 424 -60.52 22.64 6.99
CA SER A 424 -59.61 23.01 5.91
C SER A 424 -58.56 24.03 6.37
N GLU A 425 -58.91 24.95 7.26
CA GLU A 425 -57.95 25.84 7.92
C GLU A 425 -56.98 25.11 8.84
N ALA A 426 -57.44 24.11 9.61
CA ALA A 426 -56.58 23.31 10.46
C ALA A 426 -55.59 22.47 9.64
N GLU A 427 -56.06 21.82 8.56
CA GLU A 427 -55.22 21.11 7.59
C GLU A 427 -54.21 22.05 6.92
N LYS A 428 -54.65 23.25 6.50
CA LYS A 428 -53.78 24.28 5.92
C LYS A 428 -52.70 24.76 6.90
N LYS A 429 -53.02 24.92 8.19
CA LYS A 429 -52.04 25.27 9.24
C LYS A 429 -51.01 24.15 9.39
N TYR A 430 -51.44 22.90 9.60
CA TYR A 430 -50.56 21.74 9.68
C TYR A 430 -49.65 21.58 8.44
N LEU A 431 -50.19 21.77 7.23
CA LEU A 431 -49.40 21.72 5.99
C LEU A 431 -48.41 22.89 5.88
N ASN A 432 -48.76 24.09 6.35
CA ASN A 432 -47.82 25.21 6.41
C ASN A 432 -46.68 24.94 7.39
N ASP A 433 -47.00 24.47 8.60
CA ASP A 433 -46.01 24.11 9.63
C ASP A 433 -45.04 23.04 9.09
N LYS A 434 -45.57 22.03 8.37
CA LYS A 434 -44.76 21.00 7.70
C LYS A 434 -43.88 21.57 6.57
N VAL A 435 -44.38 22.55 5.80
CA VAL A 435 -43.59 23.26 4.79
C VAL A 435 -42.47 24.09 5.43
N GLU A 436 -42.70 24.69 6.59
CA GLU A 436 -41.67 25.44 7.34
C GLU A 436 -40.61 24.52 7.95
N GLU A 437 -41.01 23.37 8.51
CA GLU A 437 -40.08 22.31 8.93
C GLU A 437 -39.17 21.84 7.77
N LEU A 438 -39.77 21.55 6.61
CA LEU A 438 -39.03 21.13 5.42
C LEU A 438 -38.10 22.24 4.89
N ARG A 439 -38.53 23.51 4.91
CA ARG A 439 -37.66 24.67 4.58
C ARG A 439 -36.46 24.78 5.51
N LEU A 440 -36.66 24.58 6.82
CA LEU A 440 -35.57 24.59 7.81
C LEU A 440 -34.61 23.43 7.58
N LEU A 441 -35.11 22.23 7.27
CA LEU A 441 -34.29 21.05 6.95
C LEU A 441 -33.45 21.27 5.68
N CYS A 442 -34.04 21.81 4.61
CA CYS A 442 -33.32 22.23 3.40
C CYS A 442 -32.26 23.31 3.69
N SER A 443 -32.58 24.31 4.51
CA SER A 443 -31.62 25.35 4.92
C SER A 443 -30.43 24.77 5.70
N CYS A 444 -30.65 23.72 6.50
CA CYS A 444 -29.59 23.02 7.23
C CYS A 444 -28.72 22.17 6.29
N SER A 445 -29.32 21.38 5.39
CA SER A 445 -28.57 20.57 4.43
C SER A 445 -27.75 21.43 3.44
N GLU A 446 -28.25 22.60 3.04
CA GLU A 446 -27.48 23.61 2.30
C GLU A 446 -26.25 24.10 3.07
N LYS A 447 -26.39 24.42 4.37
CA LYS A 447 -25.28 24.90 5.22
C LYS A 447 -24.23 23.81 5.40
N GLU A 448 -24.65 22.57 5.63
CA GLU A 448 -23.77 21.41 5.67
C GLU A 448 -23.05 21.18 4.34
N LEU A 449 -23.75 21.26 3.21
CA LEU A 449 -23.16 21.12 1.87
C LEU A 449 -22.11 22.21 1.62
N LYS A 450 -22.41 23.48 1.92
CA LYS A 450 -21.47 24.60 1.83
C LYS A 450 -20.23 24.35 2.71
N THR A 451 -20.41 23.81 3.92
CA THR A 451 -19.29 23.49 4.82
C THR A 451 -18.49 22.26 4.33
N ARG A 452 -19.13 21.26 3.72
CA ARG A 452 -18.44 20.12 3.06
C ARG A 452 -17.63 20.57 1.85
N ILE A 453 -18.11 21.56 1.08
CA ILE A 453 -17.38 22.14 -0.05
C ILE A 453 -16.11 22.85 0.41
N VAL A 454 -16.19 23.70 1.44
CA VAL A 454 -15.01 24.38 2.01
C VAL A 454 -13.99 23.36 2.52
N ARG A 455 -14.42 22.37 3.33
CA ARG A 455 -13.55 21.27 3.81
C ARG A 455 -12.90 20.46 2.68
N LYS A 456 -13.51 20.37 1.50
CA LYS A 456 -12.92 19.74 0.31
C LYS A 456 -11.84 20.63 -0.32
N GLN A 457 -12.06 21.94 -0.36
CA GLN A 457 -11.09 22.93 -0.85
C GLN A 457 -9.87 22.98 0.08
N ASP A 458 -10.07 23.01 1.40
CA ASP A 458 -8.99 22.98 2.41
C ASP A 458 -8.10 21.75 2.20
N LYS A 459 -8.69 20.54 2.16
CA LYS A 459 -7.96 19.28 1.92
C LYS A 459 -7.25 19.23 0.57
N MET A 460 -7.77 19.92 -0.45
CA MET A 460 -7.10 20.02 -1.76
C MET A 460 -5.87 20.93 -1.69
N VAL A 461 -5.92 22.01 -0.90
CA VAL A 461 -4.76 22.86 -0.60
C VAL A 461 -3.72 22.09 0.23
N GLU A 462 -4.13 21.39 1.29
CA GLU A 462 -3.26 20.51 2.09
C GLU A 462 -2.58 19.45 1.22
N HIS A 463 -3.32 18.76 0.35
CA HIS A 463 -2.75 17.79 -0.59
C HIS A 463 -1.72 18.42 -1.52
N ASN A 464 -1.98 19.62 -2.06
CA ASN A 464 -1.05 20.32 -2.93
C ASN A 464 0.22 20.75 -2.20
N ILE A 465 0.12 21.20 -0.93
CA ILE A 465 1.27 21.51 -0.07
C ILE A 465 2.10 20.24 0.17
N MET A 466 1.47 19.13 0.58
CA MET A 466 2.15 17.84 0.79
C MET A 466 2.80 17.32 -0.50
N LYS A 467 2.16 17.50 -1.66
CA LYS A 467 2.69 17.14 -2.98
C LYS A 467 3.90 17.96 -3.39
N MET A 468 3.98 19.24 -2.98
CA MET A 468 5.16 20.08 -3.17
C MET A 468 6.29 19.70 -2.20
N GLU A 469 5.99 19.36 -0.95
CA GLU A 469 6.98 18.89 0.01
C GLU A 469 7.56 17.52 -0.39
N VAL A 470 6.73 16.60 -0.89
CA VAL A 470 7.18 15.30 -1.46
C VAL A 470 8.09 15.48 -2.68
N LYS A 471 7.87 16.52 -3.51
CA LYS A 471 8.84 16.89 -4.56
C LYS A 471 10.14 17.38 -3.91
N ARG A 472 10.08 18.41 -3.06
CA ARG A 472 11.25 19.01 -2.41
C ARG A 472 12.14 17.99 -1.70
N VAL A 473 11.55 17.00 -1.03
CA VAL A 473 12.28 15.90 -0.36
C VAL A 473 12.86 14.88 -1.36
N ARG A 474 12.15 14.59 -2.46
CA ARG A 474 12.65 13.72 -3.55
C ARG A 474 13.82 14.36 -4.28
N ASP A 475 13.70 15.63 -4.63
CA ASP A 475 14.72 16.35 -5.40
C ASP A 475 16.00 16.46 -4.55
N LEU A 476 15.87 16.80 -3.26
CA LEU A 476 16.97 16.73 -2.28
C LEU A 476 17.56 15.31 -2.12
N LEU A 477 16.76 14.26 -2.21
CA LEU A 477 17.26 12.88 -2.16
C LEU A 477 18.08 12.54 -3.41
N TYR A 478 17.69 13.03 -4.60
CA TYR A 478 18.48 12.89 -5.82
C TYR A 478 19.79 13.69 -5.74
N ASP A 479 19.77 14.95 -5.29
CA ASP A 479 20.99 15.75 -5.04
C ASP A 479 21.99 15.02 -4.13
N LYS A 480 21.50 14.35 -3.08
CA LYS A 480 22.33 13.54 -2.17
C LYS A 480 22.78 12.22 -2.79
N THR A 481 21.96 11.60 -3.63
CA THR A 481 22.33 10.38 -4.37
C THR A 481 23.47 10.67 -5.34
N ASP A 482 23.36 11.73 -6.14
CA ASP A 482 24.38 12.15 -7.09
C ASP A 482 25.67 12.59 -6.38
N SER A 483 25.54 13.29 -5.24
CA SER A 483 26.67 13.60 -4.37
C SER A 483 27.42 12.33 -3.94
N VAL A 484 26.70 11.30 -3.44
CA VAL A 484 27.29 10.03 -3.01
C VAL A 484 27.89 9.25 -4.17
N LEU A 485 27.23 9.20 -5.33
CA LEU A 485 27.75 8.55 -6.54
C LEU A 485 29.04 9.23 -7.03
N SER A 486 29.13 10.56 -6.98
CA SER A 486 30.34 11.30 -7.35
C SER A 486 31.52 11.02 -6.40
N LEU A 487 31.24 10.90 -5.10
CA LEU A 487 32.24 10.58 -4.07
C LEU A 487 32.72 9.12 -4.20
N GLU A 488 31.80 8.17 -4.41
CA GLU A 488 32.16 6.76 -4.59
C GLU A 488 32.96 6.54 -5.88
N LYS A 489 32.60 7.23 -6.98
CA LYS A 489 33.41 7.25 -8.21
C LYS A 489 34.83 7.78 -7.93
N ARG A 490 34.98 8.92 -7.27
CA ARG A 490 36.28 9.51 -6.92
C ARG A 490 37.10 8.60 -5.99
N LYS A 491 36.44 7.87 -5.09
CA LYS A 491 37.04 6.85 -4.21
C LYS A 491 37.54 5.64 -5.00
N LEU A 492 36.77 5.13 -5.96
CA LEU A 492 37.20 4.03 -6.83
C LEU A 492 38.35 4.44 -7.76
N GLU A 493 38.33 5.65 -8.30
CA GLU A 493 39.44 6.24 -9.08
C GLU A 493 40.72 6.33 -8.22
N MET A 494 40.61 6.82 -6.98
CA MET A 494 41.74 6.86 -6.03
C MET A 494 42.25 5.46 -5.66
N GLN A 495 41.36 4.49 -5.42
CA GLN A 495 41.75 3.10 -5.14
C GLN A 495 42.44 2.42 -6.34
N LYS A 496 42.06 2.76 -7.58
CA LYS A 496 42.77 2.29 -8.79
C LYS A 496 44.19 2.86 -8.84
N VAL A 497 44.35 4.18 -8.66
CA VAL A 497 45.67 4.83 -8.64
C VAL A 497 46.55 4.29 -7.50
N LEU A 498 45.98 4.03 -6.32
CA LEU A 498 46.73 3.44 -5.21
C LEU A 498 47.26 2.04 -5.54
N LYS A 499 46.43 1.17 -6.15
CA LYS A 499 46.87 -0.16 -6.60
C LYS A 499 47.95 -0.09 -7.67
N GLU A 500 47.80 0.81 -8.64
CA GLU A 500 48.84 1.04 -9.68
C GLU A 500 50.17 1.48 -9.04
N ARG A 501 50.14 2.30 -7.98
CA ARG A 501 51.35 2.68 -7.22
C ARG A 501 51.89 1.55 -6.34
N GLU A 502 51.03 0.71 -5.75
CA GLU A 502 51.45 -0.48 -5.00
C GLU A 502 52.16 -1.49 -5.91
N GLU A 503 51.65 -1.70 -7.13
CA GLU A 503 52.26 -2.55 -8.16
C GLU A 503 53.58 -1.96 -8.67
N GLU A 504 53.65 -0.65 -8.99
CA GLU A 504 54.91 0.04 -9.29
C GLU A 504 55.97 -0.12 -8.19
N VAL A 505 55.58 0.00 -6.91
CA VAL A 505 56.49 -0.13 -5.76
C VAL A 505 56.93 -1.58 -5.58
N LYS A 506 56.04 -2.54 -5.82
CA LYS A 506 56.34 -3.97 -5.81
C LYS A 506 57.36 -4.32 -6.90
N GLU A 507 57.16 -3.87 -8.13
CA GLU A 507 58.12 -4.08 -9.24
C GLU A 507 59.49 -3.48 -8.90
N LYS A 508 59.55 -2.23 -8.43
CA LYS A 508 60.80 -1.58 -8.01
C LYS A 508 61.50 -2.34 -6.87
N LYS A 509 60.74 -2.91 -5.93
CA LYS A 509 61.25 -3.77 -4.84
C LYS A 509 61.75 -5.12 -5.36
N GLU A 510 61.08 -5.73 -6.33
CA GLU A 510 61.51 -6.98 -6.95
C GLU A 510 62.78 -6.80 -7.79
N MET A 511 62.89 -5.69 -8.55
CA MET A 511 64.13 -5.29 -9.24
C MET A 511 65.28 -5.05 -8.25
N MET A 512 65.05 -4.33 -7.15
CA MET A 512 66.06 -4.15 -6.09
C MET A 512 66.50 -5.49 -5.47
N ASN A 513 65.56 -6.42 -5.23
CA ASN A 513 65.87 -7.76 -4.75
C ASN A 513 66.66 -8.60 -5.77
N GLN A 514 66.44 -8.41 -7.07
CA GLN A 514 67.24 -9.03 -8.13
C GLN A 514 68.67 -8.46 -8.13
N HIS A 515 68.84 -7.14 -8.07
CA HIS A 515 70.15 -6.50 -7.93
C HIS A 515 70.91 -6.98 -6.68
N MET A 516 70.23 -7.06 -5.52
CA MET A 516 70.82 -7.61 -4.29
C MET A 516 71.29 -9.06 -4.47
N LYS A 517 70.50 -9.91 -5.13
CA LYS A 517 70.90 -11.30 -5.46
C LYS A 517 72.11 -11.35 -6.39
N MET A 518 72.19 -10.48 -7.40
CA MET A 518 73.36 -10.40 -8.28
C MET A 518 74.61 -9.98 -7.48
N ILE A 519 74.53 -8.91 -6.69
CA ILE A 519 75.63 -8.43 -5.84
C ILE A 519 76.07 -9.52 -4.83
N GLU A 520 75.13 -10.26 -4.25
CA GLU A 520 75.43 -11.41 -3.37
C GLU A 520 76.17 -12.53 -4.12
N GLN A 521 75.75 -12.87 -5.34
CA GLN A 521 76.47 -13.83 -6.19
C GLN A 521 77.87 -13.33 -6.56
N GLU A 522 78.06 -12.03 -6.79
CA GLU A 522 79.38 -11.46 -7.06
C GLU A 522 80.28 -11.45 -5.81
N ARG A 523 79.72 -11.18 -4.62
CA ARG A 523 80.41 -11.32 -3.35
C ARG A 523 80.85 -12.76 -3.09
N GLN A 524 79.98 -13.73 -3.34
CA GLN A 524 80.30 -15.17 -3.23
C GLN A 524 81.38 -15.58 -4.25
N ARG A 525 81.27 -15.09 -5.49
CA ARG A 525 82.26 -15.30 -6.56
C ARG A 525 83.65 -14.77 -6.16
N LEU A 526 83.74 -13.54 -5.66
CA LEU A 526 84.98 -12.92 -5.19
C LEU A 526 85.54 -13.60 -3.94
N SER A 527 84.67 -14.04 -3.02
CA SER A 527 85.07 -14.81 -1.84
C SER A 527 85.66 -16.17 -2.23
N ALA A 528 85.08 -16.84 -3.23
CA ALA A 528 85.63 -18.06 -3.79
C ALA A 528 87.02 -17.82 -4.41
N GLU A 529 87.19 -16.78 -5.25
CA GLU A 529 88.53 -16.42 -5.76
C GLU A 529 89.53 -16.17 -4.62
N MET A 530 89.15 -15.39 -3.61
CA MET A 530 90.04 -15.08 -2.49
C MET A 530 90.46 -16.34 -1.73
N SER A 531 89.53 -17.26 -1.46
CA SER A 531 89.86 -18.54 -0.83
C SER A 531 90.72 -19.46 -1.72
N GLU A 532 90.59 -19.38 -3.05
CA GLU A 532 91.53 -20.03 -3.98
C GLU A 532 92.92 -19.37 -3.99
N LYS A 533 93.01 -18.04 -3.91
CA LYS A 533 94.31 -17.35 -3.78
C LYS A 533 94.97 -17.73 -2.45
N LEU A 534 94.19 -17.81 -1.36
CA LEU A 534 94.66 -18.28 -0.06
C LEU A 534 95.12 -19.75 -0.09
N SER A 535 94.38 -20.66 -0.75
CA SER A 535 94.81 -22.06 -0.88
C SER A 535 96.04 -22.21 -1.76
N LYS A 536 96.20 -21.39 -2.81
CA LYS A 536 97.42 -21.32 -3.63
C LYS A 536 98.61 -20.78 -2.84
N ILE A 537 98.41 -19.77 -1.98
CA ILE A 537 99.43 -19.29 -1.04
C ILE A 537 99.80 -20.37 -0.02
N ASP A 538 98.82 -21.08 0.55
CA ASP A 538 99.03 -22.18 1.52
C ASP A 538 99.77 -23.36 0.88
N MET A 539 99.44 -23.73 -0.36
CA MET A 539 100.21 -24.71 -1.15
C MET A 539 101.65 -24.24 -1.41
N MET A 540 101.88 -22.96 -1.68
CA MET A 540 103.23 -22.42 -1.86
C MET A 540 104.02 -22.37 -0.54
N LYS A 541 103.36 -22.04 0.57
CA LYS A 541 103.94 -22.16 1.92
C LYS A 541 104.35 -23.60 2.23
N LYS A 542 103.43 -24.56 2.07
CA LYS A 542 103.69 -25.99 2.30
C LYS A 542 104.77 -26.55 1.36
N ARG A 543 104.86 -26.07 0.12
CA ARG A 543 105.97 -26.40 -0.79
C ARG A 543 107.31 -25.84 -0.30
N PHE A 544 107.33 -24.61 0.21
CA PHE A 544 108.53 -24.01 0.79
C PHE A 544 108.94 -24.73 2.09
N GLU A 545 107.98 -25.06 2.95
CA GLU A 545 108.15 -25.82 4.18
C GLU A 545 108.69 -27.23 3.92
N ILE A 546 108.09 -27.97 2.97
CA ILE A 546 108.61 -29.27 2.52
C ILE A 546 110.01 -29.13 1.90
N LEU A 547 110.27 -28.07 1.12
CA LEU A 547 111.61 -27.81 0.59
C LEU A 547 112.61 -27.57 1.73
N SER A 548 112.29 -26.73 2.70
CA SER A 548 113.10 -26.50 3.90
C SER A 548 113.34 -27.78 4.70
N MET A 549 112.32 -28.62 4.91
CA MET A 549 112.46 -29.93 5.57
C MET A 549 113.30 -30.92 4.74
N SER A 550 113.26 -30.86 3.41
CA SER A 550 114.08 -31.71 2.53
C SER A 550 115.53 -31.22 2.38
N MET A 551 115.77 -29.94 2.69
CA MET A 551 117.09 -29.32 2.76
C MET A 551 117.67 -29.32 4.19
N ALA A 552 116.86 -29.71 5.19
CA ALA A 552 117.31 -29.96 6.55
C ALA A 552 118.09 -31.29 6.60
N PRO A 553 119.29 -31.33 7.18
CA PRO A 553 120.02 -32.58 7.38
C PRO A 553 119.24 -33.58 8.25
N PRO A 554 119.48 -34.90 8.10
CA PRO A 554 118.92 -35.90 9.01
C PRO A 554 119.38 -35.66 10.46
N GLU A 555 118.52 -36.06 11.40
CA GLU A 555 118.59 -35.73 12.83
C GLU A 555 119.99 -35.95 13.45
N GLY A 556 120.64 -34.88 13.93
CA GLY A 556 121.86 -35.02 14.74
C GLY A 556 122.75 -33.78 14.91
N GLU A 557 122.79 -32.86 13.94
CA GLU A 557 123.61 -31.64 14.02
C GLU A 557 122.79 -30.34 13.92
N GLU A 558 123.27 -29.29 14.58
CA GLU A 558 122.66 -27.96 14.65
C GLU A 558 122.51 -27.28 13.27
N GLU A 559 121.56 -26.34 13.15
CA GLU A 559 121.23 -25.58 11.93
C GLU A 559 122.36 -24.64 11.47
N LYS A 560 123.42 -25.21 10.91
CA LYS A 560 124.56 -24.46 10.37
C LYS A 560 124.23 -24.01 8.94
N SER A 561 124.08 -22.70 8.75
CA SER A 561 123.71 -22.05 7.47
C SER A 561 124.49 -22.59 6.27
N GLN A 562 123.92 -22.57 5.06
CA GLN A 562 124.54 -23.12 3.83
C GLN A 562 125.98 -22.61 3.55
N ALA A 563 126.32 -21.40 4.00
CA ALA A 563 127.68 -20.87 3.99
C ALA A 563 128.69 -21.73 4.78
N TYR A 564 128.31 -22.32 5.91
CA TYR A 564 129.14 -23.23 6.71
C TYR A 564 129.55 -24.47 5.91
N TYR A 565 128.62 -25.10 5.17
CA TYR A 565 128.94 -26.26 4.34
C TYR A 565 129.87 -25.89 3.17
N ILE A 566 129.70 -24.71 2.58
CA ILE A 566 130.62 -24.18 1.56
C ILE A 566 132.02 -23.91 2.16
N ILE A 567 132.09 -23.36 3.37
CA ILE A 567 133.35 -23.11 4.08
C ILE A 567 134.04 -24.41 4.49
N LYS A 568 133.30 -25.40 5.01
CA LYS A 568 133.84 -26.72 5.38
C LYS A 568 134.38 -27.46 4.16
N ALA A 569 133.62 -27.51 3.06
CA ALA A 569 134.10 -28.10 1.81
C ALA A 569 135.31 -27.34 1.21
N ALA A 570 135.44 -26.03 1.45
CA ALA A 570 136.61 -25.26 1.07
C ALA A 570 137.82 -25.53 1.99
N GLN A 571 137.61 -25.76 3.29
CA GLN A 571 138.65 -26.15 4.24
C GLN A 571 139.19 -27.55 3.93
N GLU A 572 138.32 -28.54 3.79
CA GLU A 572 138.68 -29.91 3.40
C GLU A 572 139.42 -29.94 2.05
N LYS A 573 139.01 -29.11 1.07
CA LYS A 573 139.71 -28.96 -0.21
C LYS A 573 141.11 -28.34 -0.06
N GLU A 574 141.32 -27.41 0.87
CA GLU A 574 142.64 -26.81 1.12
C GLU A 574 143.53 -27.72 1.97
N GLU A 575 142.96 -28.58 2.81
CA GLU A 575 143.68 -29.65 3.52
C GLU A 575 144.12 -30.75 2.57
N LEU A 576 143.24 -31.24 1.69
CA LEU A 576 143.59 -32.17 0.60
C LEU A 576 144.67 -31.60 -0.35
N LYS A 577 144.72 -30.27 -0.56
CA LYS A 577 145.86 -29.64 -1.26
C LYS A 577 147.15 -29.68 -0.43
N ARG A 578 147.11 -29.52 0.89
CA ARG A 578 148.32 -29.62 1.74
C ARG A 578 148.84 -31.05 1.76
N GLU A 579 147.95 -32.04 1.83
CA GLU A 579 148.29 -33.45 1.68
C GLU A 579 148.85 -33.75 0.27
N GLY A 580 148.22 -33.23 -0.78
CA GLY A 580 148.72 -33.31 -2.16
C GLY A 580 150.13 -32.72 -2.30
N ASN A 581 150.35 -31.48 -1.84
CA ASN A 581 151.68 -30.85 -1.84
C ASN A 581 152.73 -31.63 -1.01
N ALA A 582 152.32 -32.28 0.08
CA ALA A 582 153.20 -33.13 0.89
C ALA A 582 153.52 -34.45 0.17
N LEU A 583 152.56 -35.03 -0.55
CA LEU A 583 152.79 -36.16 -1.44
C LEU A 583 153.69 -35.78 -2.63
N ASP A 584 153.52 -34.60 -3.24
CA ASP A 584 154.40 -34.08 -4.30
C ASP A 584 155.83 -33.77 -3.82
N ALA A 585 156.00 -33.44 -2.55
CA ALA A 585 157.33 -33.35 -1.92
C ALA A 585 157.93 -34.75 -1.71
N LYS A 586 157.11 -35.73 -1.32
CA LYS A 586 157.51 -37.14 -1.16
C LYS A 586 157.87 -37.79 -2.50
N ILE A 587 157.09 -37.51 -3.56
CA ILE A 587 157.36 -37.91 -4.95
C ILE A 587 158.70 -37.36 -5.39
N ARG A 588 158.96 -36.06 -5.23
CA ARG A 588 160.26 -35.45 -5.60
C ARG A 588 161.46 -36.04 -4.84
N ASN A 589 161.28 -36.48 -3.59
CA ASN A 589 162.33 -37.25 -2.90
C ASN A 589 162.53 -38.64 -3.56
N THR A 590 161.46 -39.37 -3.86
CA THR A 590 161.57 -40.65 -4.58
C THR A 590 162.06 -40.50 -6.03
N GLU A 591 161.89 -39.33 -6.68
CA GLU A 591 162.49 -39.01 -7.98
C GLU A 591 164.00 -38.78 -7.86
N LEU A 592 164.47 -38.18 -6.76
CA LEU A 592 165.90 -38.04 -6.47
C LEU A 592 166.54 -39.41 -6.13
N GLU A 593 165.82 -40.27 -5.39
CA GLU A 593 166.21 -41.66 -5.16
C GLU A 593 166.24 -42.45 -6.47
N ASN A 594 165.23 -42.31 -7.34
CA ASN A 594 165.22 -42.92 -8.67
C ASN A 594 166.39 -42.43 -9.54
N ARG A 595 166.77 -41.14 -9.49
CA ARG A 595 167.97 -40.64 -10.19
C ARG A 595 169.28 -41.21 -9.62
N ALA A 596 169.34 -41.52 -8.33
CA ALA A 596 170.48 -42.22 -7.74
C ALA A 596 170.53 -43.70 -8.19
N LEU A 597 169.37 -44.33 -8.34
CA LEU A 597 169.22 -45.67 -8.90
C LEU A 597 169.56 -45.70 -10.41
N GLU A 598 169.13 -44.72 -11.19
CA GLU A 598 169.52 -44.57 -12.61
C GLU A 598 171.04 -44.39 -12.76
N ASN A 599 171.70 -43.62 -11.89
CA ASN A 599 173.17 -43.50 -11.90
C ASN A 599 173.88 -44.83 -11.58
N THR A 600 173.30 -45.65 -10.70
CA THR A 600 173.87 -46.99 -10.41
C THR A 600 173.56 -48.01 -11.52
N VAL A 601 172.42 -47.91 -12.20
CA VAL A 601 172.12 -48.68 -13.42
C VAL A 601 173.05 -48.28 -14.56
N GLN A 602 173.30 -46.98 -14.80
CA GLN A 602 174.26 -46.54 -15.82
C GLN A 602 175.70 -47.02 -15.55
N LEU A 603 176.13 -47.11 -14.29
CA LEU A 603 177.42 -47.74 -13.95
C LEU A 603 177.42 -49.25 -14.24
N PHE A 604 176.29 -49.93 -14.04
CA PHE A 604 176.14 -51.35 -14.38
C PHE A 604 176.14 -51.60 -15.90
N ASP A 605 175.46 -50.75 -16.67
CA ASP A 605 175.40 -50.83 -18.13
C ASP A 605 176.71 -50.42 -18.81
N ASN A 606 177.46 -49.47 -18.24
CA ASN A 606 178.83 -49.17 -18.66
C ASN A 606 179.78 -50.36 -18.44
N SER A 607 179.51 -51.24 -17.46
CA SER A 607 180.25 -52.49 -17.25
C SER A 607 179.78 -53.62 -18.19
N ASN A 608 178.47 -53.76 -18.42
CA ASN A 608 177.89 -54.75 -19.34
C ASN A 608 178.26 -54.50 -20.82
N SER A 609 178.23 -53.24 -21.27
CA SER A 609 178.54 -52.85 -22.65
C SER A 609 180.00 -53.14 -23.04
N ALA A 610 180.94 -52.94 -22.11
CA ALA A 610 182.35 -53.33 -22.27
C ALA A 610 182.54 -54.85 -22.44
N CYS A 611 181.67 -55.67 -21.85
CA CYS A 611 181.78 -57.13 -21.92
C CYS A 611 181.17 -57.75 -23.19
N ARG A 612 180.24 -57.05 -23.87
CA ARG A 612 179.63 -57.51 -25.15
C ARG A 612 180.30 -56.96 -26.41
N THR A 613 181.12 -55.92 -26.31
CA THR A 613 181.85 -55.36 -27.47
C THR A 613 183.12 -56.14 -27.86
N SER A 614 183.48 -57.17 -27.09
CA SER A 614 184.71 -57.97 -27.28
C SER A 614 184.57 -59.16 -28.26
N LEU A 615 183.35 -59.57 -28.63
CA LEU A 615 183.10 -60.68 -29.55
C LEU A 615 182.47 -60.21 -30.87
N ASN A 616 183.37 -59.98 -31.83
CA ASN A 616 183.22 -59.66 -33.26
C ASN A 616 181.87 -60.04 -33.95
N ARG A 617 181.21 -59.09 -34.64
CA ARG A 617 181.32 -58.73 -36.09
C ARG A 617 180.92 -59.88 -37.04
N VAL A 618 180.14 -59.69 -38.12
CA VAL A 618 180.39 -58.77 -39.25
C VAL A 618 179.09 -58.36 -39.99
N LYS A 619 179.01 -57.05 -40.33
CA LYS A 619 178.37 -56.30 -41.45
C LYS A 619 177.12 -56.80 -42.20
N GLU A 620 176.29 -55.82 -42.55
CA GLU A 620 175.16 -55.87 -43.49
C GLU A 620 175.55 -56.10 -44.97
N SER A 621 174.52 -56.34 -45.81
CA SER A 621 174.46 -56.25 -47.29
C SER A 621 174.73 -57.52 -48.14
N SER A 622 173.90 -58.55 -47.96
CA SER A 622 173.54 -59.53 -49.01
C SER A 622 172.09 -60.01 -48.78
N PRO A 623 171.47 -60.82 -49.66
CA PRO A 623 170.30 -60.45 -50.51
C PRO A 623 169.01 -60.03 -49.78
N GLU A 624 168.91 -60.31 -48.49
CA GLU A 624 167.70 -60.32 -47.65
C GLU A 624 166.99 -58.95 -47.56
N TYR A 625 167.69 -57.84 -47.85
CA TYR A 625 167.08 -56.50 -47.91
C TYR A 625 166.02 -56.36 -49.03
N GLN A 626 166.11 -57.13 -50.11
CA GLN A 626 165.06 -57.16 -51.16
C GLN A 626 163.92 -58.15 -50.85
N GLU A 627 164.11 -59.05 -49.88
CA GLU A 627 163.08 -60.00 -49.47
C GLU A 627 162.25 -59.45 -48.29
N LYS A 628 162.88 -58.74 -47.35
CA LYS A 628 162.19 -57.97 -46.30
C LYS A 628 161.14 -57.00 -46.88
N LEU A 629 161.46 -56.31 -47.96
CA LEU A 629 160.55 -55.35 -48.60
C LEU A 629 159.30 -56.05 -49.17
N LYS A 630 159.45 -57.25 -49.74
CA LYS A 630 158.32 -58.10 -50.19
C LYS A 630 157.53 -58.67 -49.02
N LEU A 631 158.18 -59.00 -47.90
CA LEU A 631 157.51 -59.46 -46.68
C LEU A 631 156.73 -58.34 -45.98
N GLU A 632 157.18 -57.09 -46.04
CA GLU A 632 156.42 -55.93 -45.55
C GLU A 632 155.20 -55.60 -46.43
N GLU A 633 155.27 -55.82 -47.74
CA GLU A 633 154.09 -55.79 -48.62
C GLU A 633 153.15 -56.98 -48.39
N GLN A 634 153.68 -58.20 -48.16
CA GLN A 634 152.87 -59.35 -47.76
C GLN A 634 152.19 -59.14 -46.41
N LEU A 635 152.82 -58.45 -45.45
CA LEU A 635 152.18 -58.09 -44.18
C LEU A 635 151.03 -57.11 -44.39
N ARG A 636 151.20 -56.07 -45.23
CA ARG A 636 150.13 -55.13 -45.55
C ARG A 636 148.96 -55.79 -46.29
N ALA A 637 149.26 -56.72 -47.20
CA ALA A 637 148.25 -57.57 -47.84
C ALA A 637 147.59 -58.58 -46.87
N ALA A 638 148.33 -59.07 -45.86
CA ALA A 638 147.79 -59.90 -44.78
C ALA A 638 146.86 -59.09 -43.85
N GLU A 639 147.15 -57.81 -43.60
CA GLU A 639 146.30 -56.90 -42.85
C GLU A 639 145.01 -56.54 -43.59
N ASP A 640 145.08 -56.27 -44.90
CA ASP A 640 143.87 -56.01 -45.71
C ASP A 640 143.06 -57.29 -46.00
N THR A 641 143.71 -58.45 -46.14
CA THR A 641 142.97 -59.74 -46.12
C THR A 641 142.45 -60.11 -44.72
N LEU A 642 143.04 -59.61 -43.63
CA LEU A 642 142.44 -59.70 -42.29
C LEU A 642 141.27 -58.72 -42.11
N LYS A 643 141.28 -57.52 -42.73
CA LYS A 643 140.08 -56.68 -42.82
C LYS A 643 138.99 -57.38 -43.63
N TYR A 644 139.34 -57.99 -44.78
CA TYR A 644 138.39 -58.74 -45.59
C TYR A 644 137.88 -60.00 -44.87
N LYS A 645 138.72 -60.70 -44.09
CA LYS A 645 138.28 -61.83 -43.25
C LYS A 645 137.48 -61.40 -42.03
N ARG A 646 137.76 -60.25 -41.41
CA ARG A 646 136.89 -59.66 -40.38
C ARG A 646 135.56 -59.19 -40.95
N LYS A 647 135.51 -58.74 -42.21
CA LYS A 647 134.25 -58.52 -42.94
C LYS A 647 133.53 -59.82 -43.27
N GLN A 648 134.21 -60.84 -43.81
CA GLN A 648 133.59 -62.15 -44.02
C GLN A 648 133.09 -62.80 -42.73
N ILE A 649 133.70 -62.54 -41.57
CA ILE A 649 133.19 -62.97 -40.26
C ILE A 649 131.98 -62.14 -39.81
N SER A 650 131.85 -60.88 -40.23
CA SER A 650 130.64 -60.06 -40.02
C SER A 650 129.49 -60.47 -40.95
N GLU A 651 129.79 -60.77 -42.21
CA GLU A 651 128.83 -61.19 -43.25
C GLU A 651 128.34 -62.63 -42.98
N LEU A 652 129.23 -63.55 -42.57
CA LEU A 652 128.89 -64.88 -42.05
C LEU A 652 128.30 -64.87 -40.62
N GLN A 653 127.93 -63.69 -40.09
CA GLN A 653 127.06 -63.56 -38.92
C GLN A 653 125.67 -62.99 -39.25
N GLU A 654 125.43 -62.57 -40.49
CA GLU A 654 124.10 -62.22 -41.01
C GLU A 654 123.44 -63.40 -41.75
N ASP A 655 124.24 -64.26 -42.41
CA ASP A 655 123.80 -65.51 -43.07
C ASP A 655 123.42 -66.65 -42.08
N THR A 656 122.68 -66.34 -41.01
CA THR A 656 121.91 -67.32 -40.22
C THR A 656 120.59 -66.75 -39.70
N GLN A 657 119.96 -65.81 -40.42
CA GLN A 657 118.60 -65.36 -40.13
C GLN A 657 117.55 -66.44 -40.48
N VAL A 658 117.38 -67.42 -39.58
CA VAL A 658 116.37 -68.48 -39.68
C VAL A 658 115.32 -68.33 -38.57
N LEU A 659 114.13 -67.86 -38.96
CA LEU A 659 112.88 -68.04 -38.21
C LEU A 659 112.53 -69.54 -38.05
N PRO A 660 111.59 -69.92 -37.14
CA PRO A 660 111.26 -69.33 -35.84
C PRO A 660 110.96 -70.41 -34.77
N CYS A 661 110.65 -69.99 -33.53
CA CYS A 661 109.57 -70.60 -32.71
C CYS A 661 109.32 -69.74 -31.45
N SER A 662 108.18 -69.10 -31.19
CA SER A 662 106.77 -69.45 -31.41
C SER A 662 106.29 -70.78 -30.78
N LYS A 663 107.11 -71.41 -29.92
CA LYS A 663 106.74 -72.65 -29.20
C LYS A 663 107.19 -72.82 -27.74
N LEU A 664 107.73 -71.79 -27.08
CA LEU A 664 107.98 -71.80 -25.62
C LEU A 664 106.99 -70.96 -24.79
N SER A 665 105.94 -70.42 -25.41
CA SER A 665 104.88 -69.63 -24.74
C SER A 665 103.86 -70.46 -23.93
N ARG A 666 104.23 -71.66 -23.45
CA ARG A 666 103.29 -72.60 -22.82
C ARG A 666 103.84 -73.35 -21.60
N ASP A 667 105.02 -73.95 -21.70
CA ASP A 667 105.36 -75.06 -20.78
C ASP A 667 106.13 -74.66 -19.50
N ILE A 668 106.59 -73.40 -19.39
CA ILE A 668 107.15 -72.85 -18.13
C ILE A 668 106.22 -71.77 -17.53
N ARG A 669 104.90 -72.02 -17.56
CA ARG A 669 103.91 -71.31 -16.73
C ARG A 669 103.53 -72.07 -15.45
N SER A 670 104.30 -73.10 -15.12
CA SER A 670 103.93 -74.21 -14.22
C SER A 670 104.91 -74.46 -13.06
N ALA A 671 106.11 -73.87 -13.08
CA ALA A 671 107.26 -74.42 -12.36
C ALA A 671 107.63 -73.78 -11.00
N LYS A 672 107.23 -72.53 -10.68
CA LYS A 672 107.75 -71.80 -9.49
C LYS A 672 106.77 -70.99 -8.61
N ARG A 673 105.45 -71.05 -8.84
CA ARG A 673 104.36 -70.64 -7.91
C ARG A 673 104.60 -69.38 -7.04
N THR A 674 104.41 -68.18 -7.59
CA THR A 674 104.07 -66.94 -6.84
C THR A 674 103.18 -66.04 -7.71
N ASP A 675 102.29 -65.28 -7.09
CA ASP A 675 101.23 -64.52 -7.78
C ASP A 675 101.58 -63.03 -8.03
N THR A 676 100.71 -62.35 -8.80
CA THR A 676 100.65 -60.91 -9.15
C THR A 676 101.45 -60.42 -10.38
N GLU A 677 101.02 -59.26 -10.91
CA GLU A 677 101.23 -58.82 -12.31
C GLU A 677 102.40 -57.82 -12.47
N THR A 678 103.10 -57.86 -13.62
CA THR A 678 104.05 -56.81 -14.03
C THR A 678 103.41 -55.73 -14.91
N PHE A 679 104.13 -54.63 -15.15
CA PHE A 679 103.53 -53.35 -15.53
C PHE A 679 103.17 -53.23 -17.03
N GLU A 680 103.88 -53.96 -17.88
CA GLU A 680 103.83 -53.82 -19.35
C GLU A 680 102.51 -54.32 -19.97
N GLU A 681 101.81 -55.26 -19.32
CA GLU A 681 100.54 -55.82 -19.82
C GLU A 681 99.34 -54.87 -19.75
N LYS A 682 99.47 -53.70 -19.10
CA LYS A 682 98.37 -52.75 -18.87
C LYS A 682 98.34 -51.59 -19.87
N ASP A 683 99.49 -51.14 -20.39
CA ASP A 683 99.55 -49.93 -21.23
C ASP A 683 99.11 -50.15 -22.69
N ILE A 684 99.21 -51.38 -23.21
CA ILE A 684 98.70 -51.74 -24.55
C ILE A 684 97.17 -51.76 -24.57
N LYS A 685 96.55 -52.47 -23.60
CA LYS A 685 95.08 -52.59 -23.46
C LYS A 685 94.40 -51.21 -23.28
N VAL A 686 95.07 -50.24 -22.64
CA VAL A 686 94.57 -48.87 -22.46
C VAL A 686 94.51 -48.05 -23.76
N LYS A 687 95.35 -48.38 -24.75
CA LYS A 687 95.29 -47.73 -26.09
C LYS A 687 94.13 -48.31 -26.91
N GLU A 688 94.00 -49.64 -26.95
CA GLU A 688 92.90 -50.33 -27.63
C GLU A 688 91.53 -49.91 -27.09
N LEU A 689 91.36 -49.82 -25.76
CA LEU A 689 90.14 -49.31 -25.13
C LEU A 689 89.83 -47.85 -25.49
N LYS A 690 90.84 -46.98 -25.65
CA LYS A 690 90.62 -45.57 -26.03
C LYS A 690 90.15 -45.42 -27.49
N GLU A 691 90.59 -46.28 -28.40
CA GLU A 691 90.11 -46.27 -29.78
C GLU A 691 88.76 -46.97 -29.93
N PHE A 692 88.49 -48.03 -29.16
CA PHE A 692 87.17 -48.65 -29.08
C PHE A 692 86.10 -47.67 -28.56
N ILE A 693 86.39 -46.92 -27.49
CA ILE A 693 85.50 -45.88 -26.95
C ILE A 693 85.30 -44.73 -27.96
N LYS A 694 86.33 -44.33 -28.72
CA LYS A 694 86.17 -43.33 -29.81
C LYS A 694 85.24 -43.83 -30.91
N ASN A 695 85.33 -45.11 -31.31
CA ASN A 695 84.45 -45.66 -32.34
C ASN A 695 83.00 -45.82 -31.87
N ILE A 696 82.78 -46.24 -30.62
CA ILE A 696 81.43 -46.26 -30.02
C ILE A 696 80.83 -44.86 -29.97
N ASN A 697 81.60 -43.86 -29.50
CA ASN A 697 81.09 -42.49 -29.43
C ASN A 697 80.81 -41.87 -30.81
N ARG A 698 81.49 -42.31 -31.88
CA ARG A 698 81.17 -41.90 -33.26
C ARG A 698 79.86 -42.53 -33.76
N MET A 699 79.70 -43.85 -33.63
CA MET A 699 78.43 -44.52 -33.95
C MET A 699 77.25 -43.96 -33.15
N LEU A 700 77.47 -43.61 -31.88
CA LEU A 700 76.43 -43.04 -31.03
C LEU A 700 75.99 -41.64 -31.50
N ILE A 701 76.91 -40.84 -32.05
CA ILE A 701 76.59 -39.53 -32.65
C ILE A 701 75.84 -39.71 -33.97
N GLU A 702 76.30 -40.60 -34.86
CA GLU A 702 75.65 -40.88 -36.15
C GLU A 702 74.19 -41.36 -35.94
N VAL A 703 73.96 -42.31 -35.02
CA VAL A 703 72.62 -42.79 -34.65
C VAL A 703 71.75 -41.71 -33.96
N MET A 704 72.36 -40.71 -33.32
CA MET A 704 71.65 -39.57 -32.72
C MET A 704 71.26 -38.46 -33.71
N GLU A 705 71.91 -38.39 -34.89
CA GLU A 705 71.53 -37.46 -35.94
C GLU A 705 70.41 -38.04 -36.83
N ASP A 706 70.42 -39.34 -37.11
CA ASP A 706 69.41 -40.02 -37.94
C ASP A 706 68.03 -40.18 -37.24
N ASN A 707 67.93 -40.08 -35.91
CA ASN A 707 66.71 -40.40 -35.15
C ASN A 707 66.38 -39.38 -34.02
N PRO A 708 65.69 -38.26 -34.31
CA PRO A 708 65.47 -37.18 -33.34
C PRO A 708 64.58 -37.57 -32.13
N GLU A 709 63.69 -38.55 -32.27
CA GLU A 709 62.86 -39.07 -31.16
C GLU A 709 63.71 -39.60 -29.99
N LEU A 710 64.81 -40.31 -30.30
CA LEU A 710 65.59 -41.07 -29.32
C LEU A 710 66.33 -40.17 -28.33
N ARG A 711 66.76 -38.99 -28.78
CA ARG A 711 67.43 -37.97 -27.96
C ARG A 711 66.55 -37.51 -26.78
N SER A 712 65.24 -37.34 -27.03
CA SER A 712 64.28 -36.88 -26.02
C SER A 712 64.02 -37.89 -24.90
N VAL A 713 64.35 -39.16 -25.13
CA VAL A 713 64.19 -40.27 -24.18
C VAL A 713 65.42 -40.38 -23.27
N LEU A 714 66.63 -40.28 -23.85
CA LEU A 714 67.88 -40.41 -23.09
C LEU A 714 68.12 -39.25 -22.11
N GLU A 715 67.81 -38.00 -22.47
CA GLU A 715 67.86 -36.86 -21.54
C GLU A 715 66.89 -37.05 -20.35
N ARG A 716 65.76 -37.72 -20.58
CA ARG A 716 64.76 -38.00 -19.53
C ARG A 716 65.21 -39.06 -18.53
N TYR A 717 65.95 -40.07 -18.97
CA TYR A 717 66.53 -41.09 -18.08
C TYR A 717 67.74 -40.58 -17.30
N PHE A 718 68.60 -39.74 -17.88
CA PHE A 718 69.79 -39.23 -17.17
C PHE A 718 69.46 -38.31 -15.98
N LEU A 719 68.30 -37.64 -16.00
CA LEU A 719 67.82 -36.84 -14.86
C LEU A 719 67.22 -37.67 -13.71
N GLN A 720 66.98 -38.98 -13.90
CA GLN A 720 66.26 -39.81 -12.92
C GLN A 720 67.19 -40.57 -11.95
N VAL A 721 68.51 -40.58 -12.18
CA VAL A 721 69.48 -41.38 -11.38
C VAL A 721 70.34 -40.53 -10.43
N CYS A 722 70.52 -39.23 -10.71
CA CYS A 722 71.47 -38.35 -9.99
C CYS A 722 70.97 -37.77 -8.64
N SER A 723 69.96 -38.39 -8.00
CA SER A 723 69.34 -37.89 -6.76
C SER A 723 69.69 -38.70 -5.50
N ILE A 724 70.73 -39.54 -5.54
CA ILE A 724 71.26 -40.26 -4.38
C ILE A 724 72.80 -40.12 -4.37
N LEU A 725 73.40 -39.95 -3.19
CA LEU A 725 74.84 -39.72 -2.91
C LEU A 725 75.39 -38.30 -3.18
N LEU A 726 74.87 -37.34 -2.43
CA LEU A 726 75.68 -36.25 -1.88
C LEU A 726 76.72 -36.85 -0.91
N LEU A 727 78.04 -36.73 -1.18
CA LEU A 727 79.13 -36.57 -0.18
C LEU A 727 80.57 -36.64 -0.77
N HIS A 728 81.01 -35.62 -1.53
CA HIS A 728 82.34 -35.03 -1.25
C HIS A 728 82.59 -33.65 -1.87
N ARG A 729 83.40 -32.88 -1.14
CA ARG A 729 84.24 -31.70 -1.48
C ARG A 729 84.20 -31.19 -2.95
N VAL A 730 83.77 -29.95 -3.22
CA VAL A 730 84.39 -28.62 -2.90
C VAL A 730 85.24 -28.06 -4.06
N PHE A 731 84.82 -26.86 -4.54
CA PHE A 731 85.57 -25.84 -5.29
C PHE A 731 86.11 -26.09 -6.72
N ALA A 732 85.56 -25.33 -7.68
CA ALA A 732 86.26 -24.43 -8.63
C ALA A 732 85.20 -23.72 -9.51
N LEU A 733 84.84 -22.46 -9.20
CA LEU A 733 85.17 -21.23 -9.95
C LEU A 733 84.79 -21.16 -11.45
N PHE A 734 84.05 -20.09 -11.77
CA PHE A 734 84.20 -19.22 -12.97
C PHE A 734 83.84 -19.78 -14.37
N SER A 735 83.29 -18.98 -15.30
CA SER A 735 82.69 -17.64 -15.21
C SER A 735 81.91 -17.32 -16.51
N ARG A 736 81.22 -16.17 -16.55
CA ARG A 736 80.72 -15.45 -17.75
C ARG A 736 79.71 -16.23 -18.64
N SER A 737 78.42 -15.90 -18.72
CA SER A 737 77.73 -14.63 -19.07
C SER A 737 77.51 -14.41 -20.58
N SER A 738 76.26 -14.05 -20.91
CA SER A 738 75.84 -13.21 -22.07
C SER A 738 75.70 -13.92 -23.44
N VAL A 739 74.71 -13.57 -24.30
CA VAL A 739 73.57 -12.63 -24.18
C VAL A 739 72.49 -12.90 -25.26
N SER A 740 71.20 -12.67 -24.94
CA SER A 740 70.05 -12.51 -25.88
C SER A 740 69.66 -13.75 -26.75
N SER A 741 68.50 -13.84 -27.42
CA SER A 741 67.41 -12.88 -27.71
C SER A 741 66.00 -13.50 -27.62
N PHE A 742 65.01 -12.63 -27.38
CA PHE A 742 63.55 -12.70 -27.67
C PHE A 742 63.06 -13.83 -28.60
N SER A 743 61.91 -14.49 -28.34
CA SER A 743 60.58 -13.84 -28.43
C SER A 743 59.41 -14.60 -27.76
N CYS A 744 58.31 -13.86 -27.54
CA CYS A 744 56.98 -14.28 -27.03
C CYS A 744 56.15 -15.07 -28.09
N PRO A 745 54.88 -15.55 -27.85
CA PRO A 745 53.94 -15.16 -26.79
C PRO A 745 52.96 -16.22 -26.19
N ARG A 746 52.17 -15.78 -25.18
CA ARG A 746 50.83 -16.25 -24.71
C ARG A 746 50.74 -17.73 -24.21
N ALA A 747 50.19 -17.99 -23.01
CA ALA A 747 48.80 -17.86 -22.55
C ALA A 747 47.83 -18.84 -23.28
N SER A 748 46.90 -19.55 -22.63
CA SER A 748 46.30 -19.36 -21.28
C SER A 748 45.52 -20.62 -20.82
N ALA A 749 44.96 -20.57 -19.59
CA ALA A 749 44.08 -21.55 -18.92
C ALA A 749 44.78 -22.81 -18.38
N GLY A 750 44.30 -23.43 -17.28
CA GLY A 750 43.19 -23.01 -16.40
C GLY A 750 42.93 -23.95 -15.22
N SER A 751 41.86 -23.65 -14.45
CA SER A 751 41.20 -24.49 -13.44
C SER A 751 42.01 -25.08 -12.25
N SER A 752 41.73 -24.51 -11.06
CA SER A 752 41.42 -25.18 -9.77
C SER A 752 40.85 -26.61 -9.90
N PRO A 753 40.96 -27.53 -8.89
CA PRO A 753 40.57 -27.22 -7.50
C PRO A 753 41.16 -27.99 -6.28
N ARG A 754 41.28 -27.24 -5.16
CA ARG A 754 40.76 -27.53 -3.79
C ARG A 754 41.27 -28.74 -2.95
N ALA A 755 41.53 -28.44 -1.67
CA ALA A 755 41.61 -29.33 -0.47
C ALA A 755 42.88 -30.20 -0.28
N SER A 756 43.39 -30.45 0.95
CA SER A 756 43.06 -29.87 2.27
C SER A 756 44.08 -30.21 3.39
N ALA A 757 44.13 -29.33 4.41
CA ALA A 757 44.54 -29.55 5.82
C ALA A 757 46.02 -29.80 6.19
N GLY A 758 46.50 -29.21 7.32
CA GLY A 758 47.74 -29.66 7.96
C GLY A 758 48.53 -28.73 8.91
N SER A 759 47.98 -28.40 10.11
CA SER A 759 48.72 -28.03 11.34
C SER A 759 49.27 -26.59 11.59
N SER A 760 49.42 -26.25 12.88
CA SER A 760 50.03 -25.05 13.48
C SER A 760 50.39 -25.33 14.97
N PRO A 761 51.35 -24.61 15.58
CA PRO A 761 51.05 -23.64 16.67
C PRO A 761 51.82 -22.31 16.49
N ALA A 762 51.41 -21.09 16.90
CA ALA A 762 50.66 -20.57 18.08
C ALA A 762 51.50 -20.51 19.39
N VAL A 763 51.42 -19.50 20.27
CA VAL A 763 50.40 -18.44 20.52
C VAL A 763 51.05 -17.15 21.09
N LYS A 764 50.52 -15.94 20.76
CA LYS A 764 50.21 -14.76 21.65
C LYS A 764 50.07 -13.45 20.82
N THR A 765 49.31 -12.39 21.14
CA THR A 765 48.13 -12.04 21.96
C THR A 765 48.15 -10.49 22.04
N VAL A 766 47.04 -9.81 21.72
CA VAL A 766 46.48 -8.57 22.33
C VAL A 766 45.42 -8.00 21.37
N ASP A 767 44.26 -7.62 21.92
CA ASP A 767 43.12 -7.07 21.19
C ASP A 767 43.20 -5.55 20.99
N LEU A 768 42.36 -5.03 20.07
CA LEU A 768 41.46 -3.89 20.34
C LEU A 768 40.50 -3.67 19.14
N ASP A 769 39.20 -3.82 19.41
CA ASP A 769 38.08 -2.93 19.03
C ASP A 769 38.16 -2.19 17.67
N LEU A 770 37.24 -2.39 16.71
CA LEU A 770 35.80 -2.13 16.85
C LEU A 770 34.95 -2.69 15.68
N ASP A 771 33.67 -2.93 15.96
CA ASP A 771 32.64 -3.28 14.97
C ASP A 771 32.30 -2.14 13.99
N LEU A 772 31.80 -2.50 12.80
CA LEU A 772 30.48 -2.02 12.35
C LEU A 772 29.96 -2.78 11.11
N ALA A 773 28.88 -3.54 11.30
CA ALA A 773 28.14 -4.17 10.20
C ALA A 773 26.90 -3.34 9.82
N VAL A 774 26.90 -2.83 8.58
CA VAL A 774 25.85 -2.91 7.55
C VAL A 774 24.36 -3.05 7.98
N THR A 775 23.51 -2.30 7.24
CA THR A 775 22.04 -2.41 7.03
C THR A 775 21.03 -1.68 7.94
N SER A 776 20.18 -0.92 7.25
CA SER A 776 18.95 -0.19 7.59
C SER A 776 17.71 -1.10 7.79
N PRO A 777 16.46 -0.56 7.83
CA PRO A 777 15.81 0.33 8.82
C PRO A 777 14.64 -0.47 9.53
N PRO A 778 13.54 0.10 10.12
CA PRO A 778 12.48 0.88 9.43
C PRO A 778 11.65 1.92 10.26
N LEU A 779 10.80 2.67 9.54
CA LEU A 779 9.40 3.11 9.84
C LEU A 779 8.89 3.67 11.21
N THR A 780 8.13 4.78 11.06
CA THR A 780 6.84 5.20 11.70
C THR A 780 6.72 6.16 12.92
N THR A 781 5.60 6.91 12.87
CA THR A 781 4.86 7.66 13.92
C THR A 781 5.40 8.96 14.55
N SER A 782 4.88 10.07 14.01
CA SER A 782 4.56 11.37 14.63
C SER A 782 4.40 11.44 16.16
N ARG A 783 5.04 12.44 16.81
CA ARG A 783 4.31 13.56 17.48
C ARG A 783 5.17 14.76 17.96
N ARG A 784 4.68 15.95 17.60
CA ARG A 784 4.59 17.22 18.39
C ARG A 784 5.78 18.20 18.57
N SER A 785 5.41 19.48 18.43
CA SER A 785 5.85 20.70 19.15
C SER A 785 7.21 21.36 18.91
N SER A 786 7.13 22.62 18.47
CA SER A 786 8.10 23.73 18.64
C SER A 786 9.48 23.56 17.99
N TYR A 787 10.25 24.60 17.68
CA TYR A 787 10.18 26.05 17.99
C TYR A 787 10.77 26.83 16.79
N ALA A 788 10.33 28.07 16.54
CA ALA A 788 10.86 28.92 15.47
C ALA A 788 11.35 30.25 16.04
N SER A 789 12.65 30.51 15.91
CA SER A 789 13.29 31.77 16.33
C SER A 789 13.27 32.80 15.20
N SER A 790 12.77 33.98 15.53
CA SER A 790 12.64 35.16 14.67
C SER A 790 13.90 35.59 13.91
N SER A 791 13.72 36.07 12.68
CA SER A 791 14.58 37.08 12.05
C SER A 791 13.75 38.32 11.64
N SER A 792 14.35 39.50 11.62
CA SER A 792 13.66 40.78 11.77
C SER A 792 13.82 41.76 10.60
N SER A 793 12.73 42.41 10.19
CA SER A 793 12.71 43.72 9.50
C SER A 793 11.27 44.28 9.51
N SER A 794 10.91 45.22 10.40
CA SER A 794 11.16 46.68 10.35
C SER A 794 10.32 47.42 9.30
N GLY A 795 9.25 48.10 9.76
CA GLY A 795 8.41 48.99 8.93
C GLY A 795 7.49 49.86 9.80
N SER A 796 7.78 51.16 9.90
CA SER A 796 7.13 52.08 10.84
C SER A 796 6.00 52.90 10.20
N SER A 797 4.88 53.15 10.91
CA SER A 797 4.13 54.42 10.82
C SER A 797 2.97 54.60 11.83
N ARG A 798 2.86 55.83 12.36
CA ARG A 798 1.64 56.56 12.78
C ARG A 798 0.69 56.01 13.88
N THR A 799 1.09 56.28 15.12
CA THR A 799 0.42 57.23 16.07
C THR A 799 -1.12 57.37 16.17
N SER A 800 -1.57 57.51 17.43
CA SER A 800 -2.89 57.95 17.93
C SER A 800 -4.01 56.88 17.94
N SER A 801 -4.97 56.89 18.87
CA SER A 801 -5.31 57.91 19.90
C SER A 801 -5.54 57.32 21.31
N LYS A 802 -5.97 58.14 22.28
CA LYS A 802 -6.03 57.83 23.72
C LYS A 802 -7.31 57.07 24.10
N LEU A 803 -7.22 56.21 25.12
CA LEU A 803 -7.96 56.39 26.39
C LEU A 803 -7.25 55.64 27.53
N LYS A 804 -7.59 55.96 28.79
CA LYS A 804 -6.80 55.63 29.98
C LYS A 804 -7.71 55.40 31.19
N ASN A 805 -7.37 54.45 32.04
CA ASN A 805 -7.11 54.62 33.49
C ASN A 805 -7.10 53.26 34.21
N PRO A 806 -6.39 53.11 35.35
CA PRO A 806 -5.49 54.09 35.98
C PRO A 806 -4.19 54.30 35.21
#